data_AF-A0AAU4GNJ5-F1
#
_entry.id   AF-A0AAU4GNJ5-F1
#
_cell.length_a   1.000
_cell.length_b   1.000
_cell.length_c   1.000
_cell.angle_alpha   90.00
_cell.angle_beta   90.00
_cell.angle_gamma   90.00
#
_symmetry.space_group_name_H-M   'P 1'
#
loop_
_entity.id
_entity.type
_entity.pdbx_description
1 polymer ?
#
loop_
_entity_poly.entity_id
_entity_poly.type
_entity_poly.pdbx_seq_one_letter_code
_entity_poly.pdbx_strand_id
1 'polypeptide(L)'
;MNTAHDTALGTVVICTAVADEYRAVREHLVEPLDERQERGTLYQVGAFPTDRGSWTVVLTQTNAGNTEAGVQLDRAIGAFRPQIVFFVGVAGGIKDLKLGDVVAADTVYGYESGKDTATGYRPRIKTYPSTYQLVERANQIARDDAWQHRILPATPTPLPTALVRPIAAGSKVVADQRSATADFLREHCGDAVAVEMEGHGFLYGAHLNSDVVALVVRGVSDLLSDKTGEADREWQPIASRHAAAFALELLSRVPKTGTERERARDKDCKALREVTESNLRALATHTTLPGAAEGSAIDRAELPALLATADTFVLTGEPGCGKTGLLNQLAHKMIDRGDDVVLLTVDSIGSEAGSIRDDVQLSQSLLAVLREWVGESHATLFIDGLDASRGGPLPWLVRLIHGLVGSRWQVIATMRQFDLRHSPVWTDVFSGPPVSDQREHVDETLRGVRHFLLGNISPDELTALAGKHASVAQLTSSASEHMLDLIRNPFNLRLACELLIAGVSQASLAEARDQLELLQGYWRVRVTQDTDSEARLRALECLSGTMLERRTLGASGRCVPHALLDARTALVQDGVLHELPGRLKASGSPFLAYSHHILFDYSVAALIFAVDDESQLVARLQDDPNLVIVARPSIDLHLADLWHVDQDRSTFAATIAALARHGDSLAGVAAVRILVSEASADDDLRWLIDLSHSDTVTFSTIIGWIAGVLDAEDEAARERAGSKVGLWTKVLASATAQVPINFEIALVNQTFRLLKQIDKLSTMHPGTVAAYVWAECVANLMSVALEEPAERERLATAAARFLPRVIAIEPSHNHLLKATLEPEIMELWSPRYLYHYVEAVDAIAAADPDLARDLLVQVLRWSDDSDDVSPLIQGIVTMTTTRRQDLETAKYEIGRKMAAFISAADIARSIEVLAEALRPDSDELTTEVGGYMISVRAAQGQVDRYGSWLQYGPGHGAAKGILTAFVTALLEVSTGDADLDALVDDLVRRIRHPEAWQALLATAAESPADLGHAFLPVLKSGGLIAHSQTRAAAGKLIRAVGPSISTAEEHDLEQAILTGPTHFRHPSDEVTEHFLDQLCGCLDIDKIQDSALAERTRLQAEADGPPPIPQPHGPVTSIDPLTLQDYLGKQDAELSDLQQREALDTLRNLVDTLPTTPSPDQKTALEQALRQALAVGIGGPGHRLPGAEMIFRAIEALVRAEPPEPDSDLAKLIVPLLLSAAGPDNEPDEEGPKS
;
A
#
# COMPACT_ATOMS: atom_id res chain seq x y z
N MET A 1 0.94 -28.24 74.16
CA MET A 1 0.66 -26.85 73.74
C MET A 1 0.67 -26.87 72.21
N ASN A 2 -0.50 -26.71 71.60
CA ASN A 2 -0.83 -27.05 70.21
C ASN A 2 -0.47 -25.93 69.22
N THR A 3 0.27 -26.29 68.16
CA THR A 3 0.05 -25.97 66.73
C THR A 3 -0.87 -24.79 66.36
N ALA A 4 -0.33 -23.57 66.34
CA ALA A 4 -0.99 -22.40 65.72
C ALA A 4 -0.14 -21.67 64.66
N HIS A 5 1.10 -22.11 64.39
CA HIS A 5 2.04 -21.37 63.53
C HIS A 5 1.94 -21.64 62.01
N ASP A 6 1.05 -22.52 61.55
CA ASP A 6 1.11 -23.05 60.17
C ASP A 6 0.01 -22.53 59.21
N THR A 7 -0.74 -21.49 59.60
CA THR A 7 -1.82 -20.95 58.74
C THR A 7 -1.31 -19.78 57.89
N ALA A 8 -1.18 -19.96 56.57
CA ALA A 8 -0.84 -18.89 55.65
C ALA A 8 -1.98 -17.84 55.54
N LEU A 9 -1.63 -16.56 55.68
CA LEU A 9 -2.56 -15.43 55.61
C LEU A 9 -2.63 -14.79 54.22
N GLY A 10 -1.52 -14.79 53.48
CA GLY A 10 -1.40 -14.21 52.15
C GLY A 10 0.04 -13.78 51.84
N THR A 11 0.18 -13.00 50.77
CA THR A 11 1.41 -12.38 50.29
C THR A 11 1.32 -10.86 50.35
N VAL A 12 2.33 -10.22 50.95
CA VAL A 12 2.51 -8.78 50.94
C VAL A 12 3.80 -8.43 50.18
N VAL A 13 3.77 -7.39 49.36
CA VAL A 13 4.99 -6.78 48.82
C VAL A 13 5.33 -5.55 49.65
N ILE A 14 6.57 -5.44 50.10
CA ILE A 14 7.10 -4.25 50.77
C ILE A 14 8.21 -3.67 49.91
N CYS A 15 7.96 -2.47 49.38
CA CYS A 15 8.93 -1.67 48.65
C CYS A 15 9.64 -0.71 49.60
N THR A 16 10.96 -0.58 49.43
CA THR A 16 11.83 0.34 50.16
C THR A 16 12.72 1.08 49.15
N ALA A 17 13.19 2.28 49.44
CA ALA A 17 14.03 3.06 48.53
C ALA A 17 15.53 2.85 48.78
N VAL A 18 15.96 2.77 50.05
CA VAL A 18 17.38 2.68 50.44
C VAL A 18 17.70 1.50 51.37
N ALA A 19 18.99 1.20 51.52
CA ALA A 19 19.47 0.00 52.22
C ALA A 19 19.07 -0.08 53.70
N ASP A 20 19.00 1.05 54.42
CA ASP A 20 18.62 1.04 55.83
C ASP A 20 17.12 0.78 56.03
N GLU A 21 16.28 1.23 55.10
CA GLU A 21 14.85 0.91 55.04
C GLU A 21 14.63 -0.58 54.77
N TYR A 22 15.37 -1.12 53.79
CA TYR A 22 15.35 -2.54 53.46
C TYR A 22 15.75 -3.40 54.67
N ARG A 23 16.88 -3.06 55.33
CA ARG A 23 17.37 -3.78 56.51
C ARG A 23 16.36 -3.72 57.66
N ALA A 24 15.75 -2.57 57.89
CA ALA A 24 14.75 -2.40 58.96
C ALA A 24 13.57 -3.35 58.80
N VAL A 25 13.03 -3.54 57.58
CA VAL A 25 11.96 -4.51 57.33
C VAL A 25 12.46 -5.94 57.46
N ARG A 26 13.65 -6.23 56.91
CA ARG A 26 14.28 -7.56 56.96
C ARG A 26 14.50 -8.07 58.39
N GLU A 27 14.85 -7.19 59.34
CA GLU A 27 15.07 -7.53 60.76
C GLU A 27 13.86 -8.23 61.43
N HIS A 28 12.66 -8.12 60.84
CA HIS A 28 11.44 -8.75 61.34
C HIS A 28 11.06 -10.08 60.68
N LEU A 29 11.77 -10.48 59.63
CA LEU A 29 11.47 -11.70 58.89
C LEU A 29 12.18 -12.91 59.52
N VAL A 30 11.53 -14.08 59.46
CA VAL A 30 12.07 -15.33 59.99
C VAL A 30 12.88 -16.03 58.89
N GLU A 31 14.09 -16.49 59.24
CA GLU A 31 14.96 -17.29 58.36
C GLU A 31 14.42 -18.73 58.15
N PRO A 32 14.65 -19.36 56.98
CA PRO A 32 15.47 -18.88 55.86
C PRO A 32 14.76 -17.84 54.98
N LEU A 33 15.53 -16.88 54.47
CA LEU A 33 15.08 -15.94 53.44
C LEU A 33 15.46 -16.44 52.04
N ASP A 34 14.46 -16.58 51.16
CA ASP A 34 14.66 -16.97 49.76
C ASP A 34 14.96 -15.75 48.88
N GLU A 35 15.73 -15.95 47.81
CA GLU A 35 15.98 -14.94 46.79
C GLU A 35 15.29 -15.33 45.47
N ARG A 36 14.53 -14.40 44.89
CA ARG A 36 13.88 -14.58 43.59
C ARG A 36 14.18 -13.40 42.68
N GLN A 37 14.57 -13.69 41.44
CA GLN A 37 14.81 -12.67 40.43
C GLN A 37 13.66 -12.63 39.42
N GLU A 38 13.16 -11.44 39.12
CA GLU A 38 12.16 -11.23 38.06
C GLU A 38 12.61 -10.07 37.17
N ARG A 39 12.79 -10.34 35.86
CA ARG A 39 13.18 -9.34 34.85
C ARG A 39 14.35 -8.43 35.31
N GLY A 40 15.32 -9.03 36.00
CA GLY A 40 16.51 -8.36 36.51
C GLY A 40 16.41 -7.77 37.94
N THR A 41 15.21 -7.62 38.51
CA THR A 41 15.03 -7.17 39.92
C THR A 41 15.17 -8.35 40.88
N LEU A 42 15.93 -8.18 41.96
CA LEU A 42 16.04 -9.15 43.05
C LEU A 42 15.01 -8.87 44.15
N TYR A 43 14.31 -9.92 44.56
CA TYR A 43 13.35 -9.91 45.66
C TYR A 43 13.82 -10.88 46.73
N GLN A 44 13.70 -10.48 47.99
CA GLN A 44 13.88 -11.37 49.12
C GLN A 44 12.52 -11.78 49.66
N VAL A 45 12.30 -13.07 49.84
CA VAL A 45 11.03 -13.64 50.29
C VAL A 45 11.23 -14.27 51.65
N GLY A 46 10.46 -13.83 52.65
CA GLY A 46 10.54 -14.33 54.02
C GLY A 46 9.17 -14.48 54.66
N ALA A 47 9.13 -15.15 55.80
CA ALA A 47 7.91 -15.31 56.59
C ALA A 47 7.83 -14.27 57.71
N PHE A 48 6.66 -13.66 57.88
CA PHE A 48 6.33 -12.83 59.03
C PHE A 48 5.18 -13.47 59.85
N PRO A 49 5.51 -14.13 60.97
CA PRO A 49 4.51 -14.76 61.81
C PRO A 49 3.75 -13.74 62.67
N THR A 50 2.45 -13.99 62.84
CA THR A 50 1.53 -13.19 63.66
C THR A 50 0.69 -14.12 64.52
N ASP A 51 -0.04 -13.57 65.50
CA ASP A 51 -0.97 -14.33 66.33
C ASP A 51 -2.13 -14.98 65.53
N ARG A 52 -2.32 -14.58 64.26
CA ARG A 52 -3.40 -15.04 63.38
C ARG A 52 -2.93 -16.01 62.29
N GLY A 53 -1.62 -16.20 62.13
CA GLY A 53 -1.01 -16.94 61.03
C GLY A 53 0.23 -16.24 60.49
N SER A 54 0.76 -16.71 59.35
CA SER A 54 2.00 -16.20 58.76
C SER A 54 1.76 -15.51 57.42
N TRP A 55 2.37 -14.34 57.22
CA TRP A 55 2.42 -13.64 55.93
C TRP A 55 3.68 -14.02 55.16
N THR A 56 3.54 -14.22 53.86
CA THR A 56 4.69 -14.24 52.93
C THR A 56 5.03 -12.79 52.60
N VAL A 57 6.23 -12.34 52.99
CA VAL A 57 6.70 -10.98 52.73
C VAL A 57 7.70 -11.01 51.58
N VAL A 58 7.37 -10.30 50.51
CA VAL A 58 8.24 -10.06 49.36
C VAL A 58 8.85 -8.67 49.51
N LEU A 59 10.13 -8.61 49.82
CA LEU A 59 10.86 -7.38 50.10
C LEU A 59 11.75 -6.99 48.92
N THR A 60 11.71 -5.72 48.50
CA THR A 60 12.56 -5.18 47.43
C THR A 60 13.03 -3.75 47.71
N GLN A 61 14.17 -3.39 47.12
CA GLN A 61 14.73 -2.04 47.15
C GLN A 61 14.61 -1.42 45.74
N THR A 62 13.83 -0.34 45.60
CA THR A 62 13.43 0.25 44.31
C THR A 62 14.37 1.35 43.80
N ASN A 63 15.26 1.87 44.65
CA ASN A 63 15.93 3.17 44.54
C ASN A 63 14.96 4.36 44.68
N ALA A 64 15.53 5.56 44.83
CA ALA A 64 14.76 6.80 45.03
C ALA A 64 14.13 7.30 43.73
N GLY A 65 12.91 7.81 43.81
CA GLY A 65 12.15 8.35 42.68
C GLY A 65 10.78 7.71 42.45
N ASN A 66 9.80 8.54 42.08
CA ASN A 66 8.43 8.12 41.83
C ASN A 66 8.31 7.13 40.65
N THR A 67 9.04 7.36 39.56
CA THR A 67 8.97 6.49 38.37
C THR A 67 9.45 5.08 38.71
N GLU A 68 10.59 4.99 39.39
CA GLU A 68 11.22 3.75 39.81
C GLU A 68 10.30 2.98 40.76
N ALA A 69 9.71 3.66 41.75
CA ALA A 69 8.78 3.06 42.70
C ALA A 69 7.53 2.46 42.02
N GLY A 70 6.95 3.18 41.05
CA GLY A 70 5.79 2.69 40.30
C GLY A 70 6.10 1.47 39.43
N VAL A 71 7.22 1.51 38.70
CA VAL A 71 7.66 0.39 37.83
C VAL A 71 7.98 -0.86 38.64
N GLN A 72 8.66 -0.71 39.77
CA GLN A 72 9.02 -1.85 40.61
C GLN A 72 7.79 -2.47 41.28
N LEU A 73 6.82 -1.64 41.69
CA LEU A 73 5.55 -2.13 42.19
C LEU A 73 4.80 -2.95 41.14
N ASP A 74 4.62 -2.43 39.93
CA ASP A 74 3.92 -3.12 38.84
C ASP A 74 4.56 -4.48 38.53
N ARG A 75 5.90 -4.51 38.47
CA ARG A 75 6.67 -5.75 38.30
C ARG A 75 6.44 -6.74 39.45
N ALA A 76 6.45 -6.28 40.69
CA ALA A 76 6.23 -7.12 41.86
C ALA A 76 4.80 -7.69 41.89
N ILE A 77 3.79 -6.88 41.51
CA ILE A 77 2.40 -7.32 41.41
C ILE A 77 2.26 -8.44 40.38
N GLY A 78 2.83 -8.26 39.18
CA GLY A 78 2.80 -9.27 38.14
C GLY A 78 3.46 -10.59 38.55
N ALA A 79 4.54 -10.54 39.32
CA ALA A 79 5.34 -11.72 39.68
C ALA A 79 4.82 -12.50 40.91
N PHE A 80 4.22 -11.79 41.87
CA PHE A 80 3.88 -12.36 43.19
C PHE A 80 2.39 -12.30 43.55
N ARG A 81 1.58 -11.55 42.78
CA ARG A 81 0.12 -11.37 43.01
C ARG A 81 -0.23 -11.11 44.48
N PRO A 82 0.39 -10.09 45.12
CA PRO A 82 0.15 -9.81 46.53
C PRO A 82 -1.27 -9.31 46.76
N GLN A 83 -1.79 -9.51 47.98
CA GLN A 83 -3.05 -8.88 48.39
C GLN A 83 -2.81 -7.46 48.91
N ILE A 84 -1.63 -7.22 49.48
CA ILE A 84 -1.27 -5.97 50.15
C ILE A 84 0.08 -5.50 49.61
N VAL A 85 0.21 -4.20 49.41
CA VAL A 85 1.47 -3.57 49.05
C VAL A 85 1.76 -2.41 49.99
N PHE A 86 2.97 -2.35 50.55
CA PHE A 86 3.43 -1.22 51.35
C PHE A 86 4.65 -0.57 50.73
N PHE A 87 4.71 0.76 50.81
CA PHE A 87 5.98 1.47 50.63
C PHE A 87 6.43 1.95 52.01
N VAL A 88 7.57 1.43 52.46
CA VAL A 88 8.12 1.70 53.80
C VAL A 88 9.45 2.41 53.64
N GLY A 89 9.59 3.56 54.29
CA GLY A 89 10.87 4.26 54.28
C GLY A 89 10.90 5.49 55.15
N VAL A 90 11.74 6.47 54.80
CA VAL A 90 11.90 7.73 55.55
C VAL A 90 11.34 8.93 54.81
N ALA A 91 11.08 10.01 55.54
CA ALA A 91 10.63 11.30 55.00
C ALA A 91 11.16 12.47 55.84
N GLY A 92 11.21 13.65 55.24
CA GLY A 92 11.46 14.90 55.96
C GLY A 92 10.17 15.46 56.55
N GLY A 93 10.18 15.83 57.83
CA GLY A 93 9.05 16.46 58.50
C GLY A 93 8.87 17.92 58.08
N ILE A 94 7.66 18.28 57.65
CA ILE A 94 7.28 19.64 57.29
C ILE A 94 6.72 20.37 58.52
N LYS A 95 5.79 19.72 59.23
CA LYS A 95 5.09 20.26 60.39
C LYS A 95 4.49 19.15 61.24
N ASP A 96 4.14 19.48 62.49
CA ASP A 96 3.40 18.62 63.43
C ASP A 96 4.06 17.26 63.80
N LEU A 97 5.28 17.00 63.30
CA LEU A 97 6.06 15.78 63.52
C LEU A 97 7.43 16.10 64.13
N LYS A 98 7.98 15.16 64.90
CA LYS A 98 9.34 15.17 65.45
C LYS A 98 10.19 14.07 64.79
N LEU A 99 11.50 14.17 64.96
CA LEU A 99 12.42 13.11 64.53
C LEU A 99 12.05 11.77 65.18
N GLY A 100 11.97 10.74 64.36
CA GLY A 100 11.55 9.40 64.76
C GLY A 100 10.03 9.18 64.81
N ASP A 101 9.18 10.19 64.67
CA ASP A 101 7.74 9.96 64.50
C ASP A 101 7.45 9.21 63.19
N VAL A 102 6.29 8.57 63.10
CA VAL A 102 5.83 7.86 61.89
C VAL A 102 4.61 8.56 61.30
N VAL A 103 4.56 8.65 59.98
CA VAL A 103 3.37 9.06 59.24
C VAL A 103 2.94 7.97 58.27
N ALA A 104 1.69 7.53 58.38
CA ALA A 104 1.04 6.74 57.34
C ALA A 104 0.22 7.69 56.46
N ALA A 105 0.43 7.63 55.15
CA ALA A 105 -0.28 8.52 54.22
C ALA A 105 -1.73 8.07 54.05
N ASP A 106 -2.71 8.89 54.42
CA ASP A 106 -4.07 8.73 53.89
C ASP A 106 -4.12 9.06 52.39
N THR A 107 -3.26 9.98 51.96
CA THR A 107 -3.16 10.49 50.60
C THR A 107 -1.76 11.01 50.32
N VAL A 108 -1.29 10.89 49.07
CA VAL A 108 0.01 11.44 48.64
C VAL A 108 -0.16 12.44 47.50
N TYR A 109 0.41 13.64 47.65
CA TYR A 109 0.43 14.70 46.64
C TYR A 109 1.67 14.60 45.75
N GLY A 110 1.49 14.49 44.43
CA GLY A 110 2.53 14.71 43.43
C GLY A 110 2.63 16.19 43.09
N TYR A 111 3.44 16.93 43.85
CA TYR A 111 3.41 18.39 43.86
C TYR A 111 4.12 19.06 42.65
N GLU A 112 4.87 18.29 41.86
CA GLU A 112 5.73 18.83 40.79
C GLU A 112 5.04 19.03 39.44
N SER A 113 3.79 18.61 39.27
CA SER A 113 3.05 18.85 38.02
C SER A 113 2.45 20.25 37.99
N GLY A 114 2.56 20.95 36.86
CA GLY A 114 2.05 22.31 36.72
C GLY A 114 2.27 22.92 35.34
N LYS A 115 1.77 24.13 35.14
CA LYS A 115 1.94 24.92 33.91
C LYS A 115 2.84 26.10 34.21
N ASP A 116 3.99 26.16 33.55
CA ASP A 116 4.87 27.33 33.63
C ASP A 116 4.37 28.44 32.70
N THR A 117 4.32 29.68 33.20
CA THR A 117 3.79 30.84 32.48
C THR A 117 4.63 32.07 32.77
N ALA A 118 4.54 33.09 31.91
CA ALA A 118 5.21 34.38 32.14
C ALA A 118 4.80 35.05 33.48
N THR A 119 3.65 34.69 34.05
CA THR A 119 3.15 35.21 35.34
C THR A 119 3.54 34.34 36.55
N GLY A 120 4.31 33.26 36.34
CA GLY A 120 4.70 32.30 37.36
C GLY A 120 4.18 30.89 37.11
N TYR A 121 4.64 29.96 37.95
CA TYR A 121 4.27 28.54 37.89
C TYR A 121 2.87 28.31 38.47
N ARG A 122 1.99 27.64 37.72
CA ARG A 122 0.62 27.30 38.15
C ARG A 122 0.53 25.80 38.49
N PRO A 123 0.35 25.43 39.77
CA PRO A 123 0.26 24.03 40.20
C PRO A 123 -0.87 23.26 39.48
N ARG A 124 -0.60 22.00 39.15
CA ARG A 124 -1.57 21.00 38.70
C ARG A 124 -1.36 19.70 39.48
N ILE A 125 -1.44 19.81 40.80
CA ILE A 125 -1.12 18.74 41.75
C ILE A 125 -2.00 17.52 41.45
N LYS A 126 -1.35 16.37 41.33
CA LYS A 126 -2.02 15.06 41.21
C LYS A 126 -1.97 14.38 42.56
N THR A 127 -3.01 13.60 42.85
CA THR A 127 -3.23 13.09 44.20
C THR A 127 -3.73 11.65 44.10
N TYR A 128 -3.10 10.75 44.84
CA TYR A 128 -3.54 9.36 44.94
C TYR A 128 -3.79 9.01 46.41
N PRO A 129 -4.98 8.50 46.75
CA PRO A 129 -5.29 8.05 48.10
C PRO A 129 -4.70 6.66 48.37
N SER A 130 -4.32 6.41 49.63
CA SER A 130 -4.11 5.04 50.11
C SER A 130 -5.44 4.31 50.25
N THR A 131 -5.43 2.98 50.28
CA THR A 131 -6.68 2.22 50.34
C THR A 131 -7.38 2.40 51.69
N TYR A 132 -8.65 2.80 51.66
CA TYR A 132 -9.43 3.20 52.84
C TYR A 132 -9.35 2.22 54.02
N GLN A 133 -9.43 0.90 53.76
CA GLN A 133 -9.39 -0.10 54.83
C GLN A 133 -8.05 -0.15 55.59
N LEU A 134 -6.93 0.16 54.90
CA LEU A 134 -5.61 0.24 55.53
C LEU A 134 -5.45 1.57 56.28
N VAL A 135 -6.03 2.66 55.77
CA VAL A 135 -6.06 3.97 56.43
C VAL A 135 -6.82 3.87 57.77
N GLU A 136 -8.00 3.26 57.78
CA GLU A 136 -8.78 3.06 59.01
C GLU A 136 -8.03 2.21 60.04
N ARG A 137 -7.33 1.16 59.57
CA ARG A 137 -6.50 0.35 60.46
C ARG A 137 -5.27 1.12 60.98
N ALA A 138 -4.63 1.92 60.14
CA ALA A 138 -3.53 2.78 60.53
C ALA A 138 -3.97 3.82 61.58
N ASN A 139 -5.17 4.41 61.41
CA ASN A 139 -5.77 5.33 62.38
C ASN A 139 -5.97 4.67 63.75
N GLN A 140 -6.43 3.41 63.76
CA GLN A 140 -6.55 2.64 64.99
C GLN A 140 -5.18 2.41 65.64
N ILE A 141 -4.18 1.96 64.88
CA ILE A 141 -2.85 1.64 65.41
C ILE A 141 -2.13 2.87 65.94
N ALA A 142 -2.24 4.01 65.24
CA ALA A 142 -1.69 5.28 65.68
C ALA A 142 -2.34 5.78 66.98
N ARG A 143 -3.64 5.54 67.18
CA ARG A 143 -4.37 5.91 68.40
C ARG A 143 -4.05 5.00 69.59
N ASP A 144 -3.87 3.71 69.33
CA ASP A 144 -3.63 2.69 70.36
C ASP A 144 -2.17 2.65 70.82
N ASP A 145 -1.27 3.39 70.15
CA ASP A 145 0.21 3.36 70.32
C ASP A 145 0.82 1.94 70.23
N ALA A 146 0.06 1.00 69.68
CA ALA A 146 0.35 -0.41 69.82
C ALA A 146 1.53 -0.89 68.98
N TRP A 147 2.05 -0.09 68.05
CA TRP A 147 3.14 -0.47 67.16
C TRP A 147 4.54 -0.33 67.81
N GLN A 148 4.68 0.50 68.85
CA GLN A 148 5.97 0.83 69.47
C GLN A 148 6.69 -0.40 70.07
N HIS A 149 5.95 -1.44 70.45
CA HIS A 149 6.53 -2.70 70.97
C HIS A 149 7.32 -3.48 69.91
N ARG A 150 7.11 -3.20 68.62
CA ARG A 150 7.85 -3.85 67.53
C ARG A 150 9.17 -3.16 67.22
N ILE A 151 9.50 -2.01 67.79
CA ILE A 151 10.75 -1.31 67.47
C ILE A 151 11.97 -2.12 67.95
N LEU A 152 12.88 -2.44 67.02
CA LEU A 152 14.13 -3.19 67.27
C LEU A 152 15.36 -2.25 67.26
N PRO A 153 16.45 -2.54 68.00
CA PRO A 153 16.62 -3.60 68.99
C PRO A 153 16.05 -3.26 70.39
N ALA A 154 15.63 -2.02 70.65
CA ALA A 154 14.94 -1.62 71.88
C ALA A 154 13.96 -0.46 71.64
N THR A 155 12.78 -0.51 72.26
CA THR A 155 11.82 0.59 72.22
C THR A 155 12.43 1.86 72.85
N PRO A 156 12.54 2.98 72.11
CA PRO A 156 13.21 4.18 72.59
C PRO A 156 12.42 4.89 73.70
N THR A 157 13.12 5.70 74.49
CA THR A 157 12.51 6.61 75.47
C THR A 157 13.03 8.03 75.21
N PRO A 158 12.18 9.02 74.87
CA PRO A 158 10.72 8.96 74.79
C PRO A 158 10.21 8.12 73.60
N LEU A 159 8.96 7.68 73.71
CA LEU A 159 8.29 6.89 72.67
C LEU A 159 7.93 7.77 71.46
N PRO A 160 8.17 7.30 70.21
CA PRO A 160 7.76 8.00 69.00
C PRO A 160 6.25 7.91 68.83
N THR A 161 5.65 8.93 68.22
CA THR A 161 4.21 8.97 67.92
C THR A 161 3.96 8.65 66.45
N ALA A 162 2.72 8.32 66.10
CA ALA A 162 2.32 8.10 64.72
C ALA A 162 1.11 8.96 64.33
N LEU A 163 1.10 9.46 63.10
CA LEU A 163 -0.02 10.20 62.51
C LEU A 163 -0.48 9.54 61.21
N VAL A 164 -1.76 9.70 60.89
CA VAL A 164 -2.30 9.38 59.57
C VAL A 164 -2.72 10.68 58.90
N ARG A 165 -1.93 11.14 57.94
CA ARG A 165 -2.05 12.47 57.33
C ARG A 165 -1.44 12.50 55.92
N PRO A 166 -1.75 13.51 55.11
CA PRO A 166 -1.18 13.62 53.77
C PRO A 166 0.34 13.76 53.77
N ILE A 167 0.97 13.18 52.74
CA ILE A 167 2.41 13.31 52.45
C ILE A 167 2.58 13.95 51.07
N ALA A 168 3.64 14.73 50.87
CA ALA A 168 4.02 15.26 49.57
C ALA A 168 5.19 14.47 48.95
N ALA A 169 5.09 14.12 47.67
CA ALA A 169 6.08 13.36 46.93
C ALA A 169 6.58 14.12 45.70
N GLY A 170 7.89 14.18 45.50
CA GLY A 170 8.48 14.81 44.31
C GLY A 170 9.92 14.40 44.09
N SER A 171 10.49 14.78 42.95
CA SER A 171 11.82 14.38 42.50
C SER A 171 12.94 15.22 43.10
N LYS A 172 12.65 16.08 44.08
CA LYS A 172 13.58 17.00 44.74
C LYS A 172 13.77 16.61 46.20
N VAL A 173 15.03 16.58 46.63
CA VAL A 173 15.38 16.58 48.06
C VAL A 173 15.16 17.99 48.60
N VAL A 174 14.14 18.17 49.43
CA VAL A 174 13.86 19.46 50.08
C VAL A 174 14.76 19.57 51.31
N ALA A 175 15.79 20.42 51.22
CA ALA A 175 16.86 20.50 52.23
C ALA A 175 16.70 21.66 53.24
N ASP A 176 15.81 22.62 52.99
CA ASP A 176 15.64 23.81 53.84
C ASP A 176 14.18 24.29 53.82
N GLN A 177 13.66 24.66 54.99
CA GLN A 177 12.31 25.20 55.20
C GLN A 177 12.04 26.52 54.46
N ARG A 178 13.09 27.27 54.09
CA ARG A 178 13.04 28.51 53.30
C ARG A 178 13.26 28.27 51.81
N SER A 179 13.35 27.01 51.38
CA SER A 179 13.43 26.70 49.96
C SER A 179 12.12 27.04 49.25
N ALA A 180 12.20 27.40 47.97
CA ALA A 180 11.01 27.67 47.16
C ALA A 180 10.04 26.47 47.13
N THR A 181 10.56 25.24 47.22
CA THR A 181 9.72 24.03 47.34
C THR A 181 9.03 23.93 48.69
N ALA A 182 9.70 24.26 49.80
CA ALA A 182 9.06 24.29 51.11
C ALA A 182 7.98 25.39 51.23
N ASP A 183 8.20 26.56 50.61
CA ASP A 183 7.18 27.60 50.49
C ASP A 183 5.99 27.13 49.64
N PHE A 184 6.27 26.51 48.49
CA PHE A 184 5.26 25.95 47.60
C PHE A 184 4.38 24.90 48.29
N LEU A 185 5.00 23.98 49.04
CA LEU A 185 4.27 22.95 49.80
C LEU A 185 3.40 23.58 50.89
N ARG A 186 3.88 24.63 51.58
CA ARG A 186 3.06 25.36 52.56
C ARG A 186 1.87 26.08 51.92
N GLU A 187 2.03 26.62 50.72
CA GLU A 187 0.98 27.36 50.03
C GLU A 187 -0.07 26.45 49.37
N HIS A 188 0.35 25.34 48.76
CA HIS A 188 -0.52 24.51 47.91
C HIS A 188 -0.82 23.10 48.46
N CYS A 189 -0.06 22.63 49.46
CA CYS A 189 -0.23 21.35 50.14
C CYS A 189 -0.26 21.56 51.68
N GLY A 190 -1.01 22.59 52.12
CA GLY A 190 -0.92 23.11 53.49
C GLY A 190 -1.28 22.13 54.61
N ASP A 191 -1.87 20.97 54.30
CA ASP A 191 -2.20 19.87 55.21
C ASP A 191 -1.19 18.70 55.18
N ALA A 192 -0.24 18.69 54.24
CA ALA A 192 0.83 17.71 54.21
C ALA A 192 1.78 17.89 55.41
N VAL A 193 2.11 16.79 56.08
CA VAL A 193 2.97 16.80 57.29
C VAL A 193 4.40 16.36 57.01
N ALA A 194 4.64 15.65 55.90
CA ALA A 194 5.95 15.14 55.51
C ALA A 194 6.18 15.25 53.99
N VAL A 195 7.45 15.24 53.58
CA VAL A 195 7.89 15.22 52.18
C VAL A 195 8.90 14.10 51.91
N GLU A 196 8.72 13.39 50.79
CA GLU A 196 9.57 12.28 50.32
C GLU A 196 9.58 12.22 48.77
N MET A 197 10.10 11.12 48.19
CA MET A 197 10.41 11.06 46.75
C MET A 197 9.76 9.91 45.97
N GLU A 198 9.00 8.99 46.60
CA GLU A 198 8.51 7.76 45.93
C GLU A 198 7.01 7.51 46.03
N GLY A 199 6.34 8.05 47.06
CA GLY A 199 5.02 7.62 47.50
C GLY A 199 3.92 7.87 46.47
N HIS A 200 4.04 8.94 45.68
CA HIS A 200 3.07 9.25 44.62
C HIS A 200 3.18 8.23 43.47
N GLY A 201 4.39 7.89 43.04
CA GLY A 201 4.60 6.91 41.99
C GLY A 201 4.18 5.50 42.40
N PHE A 202 4.45 5.11 43.64
CA PHE A 202 3.97 3.87 44.22
C PHE A 202 2.43 3.79 44.24
N LEU A 203 1.75 4.81 44.78
CA LEU A 203 0.28 4.81 44.81
C LEU A 203 -0.35 4.91 43.42
N TYR A 204 0.32 5.57 42.46
CA TYR A 204 -0.10 5.53 41.06
C TYR A 204 -0.03 4.11 40.47
N GLY A 205 1.08 3.39 40.70
CA GLY A 205 1.22 1.99 40.28
C GLY A 205 0.16 1.07 40.91
N ALA A 206 -0.17 1.30 42.19
CA ALA A 206 -1.26 0.59 42.86
C ALA A 206 -2.64 0.97 42.29
N HIS A 207 -2.87 2.24 41.96
CA HIS A 207 -4.13 2.71 41.38
C HIS A 207 -4.41 2.08 40.01
N LEU A 208 -3.38 1.83 39.21
CA LEU A 208 -3.49 1.10 37.94
C LEU A 208 -3.76 -0.40 38.13
N ASN A 209 -3.47 -0.95 39.32
CA ASN A 209 -3.63 -2.35 39.68
C ASN A 209 -4.68 -2.51 40.80
N SER A 210 -5.96 -2.34 40.46
CA SER A 210 -7.07 -2.24 41.44
C SER A 210 -7.27 -3.46 42.36
N ASP A 211 -6.60 -4.58 42.10
CA ASP A 211 -6.72 -5.82 42.86
C ASP A 211 -5.85 -5.86 44.14
N VAL A 212 -4.98 -4.86 44.34
CA VAL A 212 -4.14 -4.75 45.54
C VAL A 212 -4.60 -3.62 46.44
N VAL A 213 -4.37 -3.76 47.75
CA VAL A 213 -4.56 -2.66 48.70
C VAL A 213 -3.22 -2.06 49.12
N ALA A 214 -3.11 -0.74 49.10
CA ALA A 214 -1.85 -0.02 49.21
C ALA A 214 -1.84 1.01 50.35
N LEU A 215 -0.69 1.16 51.01
CA LEU A 215 -0.42 2.22 51.98
C LEU A 215 1.06 2.63 51.94
N VAL A 216 1.34 3.92 52.10
CA VAL A 216 2.69 4.46 52.28
C VAL A 216 2.92 4.76 53.76
N VAL A 217 4.04 4.30 54.32
CA VAL A 217 4.43 4.49 55.72
C VAL A 217 5.84 5.06 55.77
N ARG A 218 6.00 6.23 56.41
CA ARG A 218 7.28 6.94 56.50
C ARG A 218 7.67 7.25 57.94
N GLY A 219 8.93 7.02 58.28
CA GLY A 219 9.54 7.52 59.52
C GLY A 219 10.23 8.86 59.28
N VAL A 220 10.17 9.78 60.24
CA VAL A 220 10.74 11.12 60.08
C VAL A 220 12.24 11.10 60.40
N SER A 221 13.09 11.24 59.38
CA SER A 221 14.56 11.22 59.50
C SER A 221 15.17 12.59 59.74
N ASP A 222 14.53 13.64 59.24
CA ASP A 222 15.00 15.02 59.33
C ASP A 222 13.80 15.98 59.39
N LEU A 223 14.04 17.21 59.86
CA LEU A 223 13.07 18.31 59.82
C LEU A 223 13.60 19.37 58.87
N LEU A 224 12.70 20.00 58.09
CA LEU A 224 13.09 21.07 57.16
C LEU A 224 13.75 22.28 57.85
N SER A 225 13.62 22.43 59.17
CA SER A 225 14.20 23.55 59.92
C SER A 225 15.68 23.40 60.28
N ASP A 226 16.24 22.18 60.34
CA ASP A 226 17.55 21.90 60.96
C ASP A 226 18.26 20.68 60.33
N LYS A 227 18.52 20.72 59.01
CA LYS A 227 19.17 19.60 58.30
C LYS A 227 20.69 19.66 58.35
N THR A 228 21.35 18.64 58.89
CA THR A 228 22.81 18.45 58.84
C THR A 228 23.14 17.01 58.44
N GLY A 229 24.17 16.81 57.60
CA GLY A 229 24.55 15.46 57.13
C GLY A 229 25.12 14.51 58.20
N GLU A 230 25.38 15.00 59.42
CA GLU A 230 25.70 14.17 60.58
C GLU A 230 24.44 13.65 61.27
N ALA A 231 23.37 14.46 61.34
CA ALA A 231 22.07 14.04 61.86
C ALA A 231 21.41 12.95 61.00
N ASP A 232 21.55 13.03 59.67
CA ASP A 232 21.00 12.02 58.74
C ASP A 232 21.56 10.62 59.03
N ARG A 233 22.86 10.50 59.35
CA ARG A 233 23.52 9.21 59.67
C ARG A 233 23.03 8.59 60.98
N GLU A 234 22.53 9.41 61.91
CA GLU A 234 21.97 8.94 63.17
C GLU A 234 20.49 8.58 63.01
N TRP A 235 19.71 9.47 62.39
CA TRP A 235 18.25 9.40 62.40
C TRP A 235 17.65 8.55 61.29
N GLN A 236 18.29 8.42 60.13
CA GLN A 236 17.74 7.62 59.03
C GLN A 236 17.54 6.14 59.43
N PRO A 237 18.51 5.44 60.06
CA PRO A 237 18.28 4.06 60.52
C PRO A 237 17.19 3.95 61.61
N ILE A 238 17.07 4.96 62.49
CA ILE A 238 16.06 5.00 63.55
C ILE A 238 14.66 5.15 62.94
N ALA A 239 14.50 6.14 62.06
CA ALA A 239 13.27 6.40 61.34
C ALA A 239 12.82 5.20 60.48
N SER A 240 13.74 4.55 59.78
CA SER A 240 13.48 3.32 59.03
C SER A 240 12.92 2.20 59.90
N ARG A 241 13.50 1.97 61.08
CA ARG A 241 13.03 0.96 62.05
C ARG A 241 11.65 1.28 62.61
N HIS A 242 11.36 2.54 62.89
CA HIS A 242 10.04 2.95 63.35
C HIS A 242 8.97 2.77 62.25
N ALA A 243 9.28 3.13 61.00
CA ALA A 243 8.39 2.90 59.86
C ALA A 243 8.11 1.41 59.63
N ALA A 244 9.15 0.55 59.69
CA ALA A 244 9.01 -0.89 59.57
C ALA A 244 8.15 -1.50 60.69
N ALA A 245 8.40 -1.10 61.94
CA ALA A 245 7.62 -1.53 63.11
C ALA A 245 6.12 -1.19 62.95
N PHE A 246 5.80 0.02 62.48
CA PHE A 246 4.43 0.43 62.22
C PHE A 246 3.78 -0.37 61.08
N ALA A 247 4.46 -0.53 59.95
CA ALA A 247 3.95 -1.27 58.79
C ALA A 247 3.69 -2.75 59.10
N LEU A 248 4.53 -3.36 59.93
CA LEU A 248 4.38 -4.77 60.32
C LEU A 248 3.33 -4.98 61.43
N GLU A 249 3.16 -4.01 62.34
CA GLU A 249 2.00 -4.02 63.25
C GLU A 249 0.69 -3.91 62.46
N LEU A 250 0.67 -3.06 61.42
CA LEU A 250 -0.47 -2.94 60.51
C LEU A 250 -0.78 -4.27 59.82
N LEU A 251 0.25 -4.91 59.25
CA LEU A 251 0.12 -6.22 58.59
C LEU A 251 -0.47 -7.29 59.53
N SER A 252 -0.06 -7.29 60.80
CA SER A 252 -0.52 -8.26 61.80
C SER A 252 -2.02 -8.18 62.10
N ARG A 253 -2.68 -7.05 61.81
CA ARG A 253 -4.09 -6.80 62.13
C ARG A 253 -5.04 -6.95 60.94
N VAL A 254 -4.55 -7.26 59.74
CA VAL A 254 -5.40 -7.46 58.55
C VAL A 254 -6.08 -8.85 58.59
N PRO A 255 -7.41 -8.96 58.37
CA PRO A 255 -8.12 -10.25 58.38
C PRO A 255 -7.86 -11.10 57.13
N LYS A 256 -8.15 -12.41 57.22
CA LYS A 256 -7.95 -13.42 56.15
C LYS A 256 -8.99 -13.20 55.02
N THR A 257 -8.55 -12.78 53.84
CA THR A 257 -9.41 -12.38 52.70
C THR A 257 -9.85 -13.53 51.77
N GLY A 258 -9.36 -14.77 51.96
CA GLY A 258 -9.56 -15.87 51.01
C GLY A 258 -11.00 -16.41 50.84
N THR A 259 -11.79 -16.49 51.92
CA THR A 259 -13.08 -17.21 51.89
C THR A 259 -14.27 -16.44 51.30
N GLU A 260 -14.22 -15.10 51.31
CA GLU A 260 -15.29 -14.27 50.71
C GLU A 260 -15.14 -14.18 49.19
N ARG A 261 -13.89 -14.12 48.70
CA ARG A 261 -13.56 -14.08 47.27
C ARG A 261 -13.96 -15.38 46.57
N GLU A 262 -13.70 -16.54 47.19
CA GLU A 262 -14.12 -17.85 46.68
C GLU A 262 -15.64 -17.97 46.56
N ARG A 263 -16.40 -17.54 47.57
CA ARG A 263 -17.87 -17.56 47.53
C ARG A 263 -18.47 -16.62 46.49
N ALA A 264 -17.88 -15.44 46.33
CA ALA A 264 -18.30 -14.47 45.30
C ALA A 264 -18.04 -15.03 43.89
N ARG A 265 -16.88 -15.66 43.67
CA ARG A 265 -16.55 -16.31 42.40
C ARG A 265 -17.53 -17.43 42.07
N ASP A 266 -17.78 -18.35 42.99
CA ASP A 266 -18.67 -19.50 42.73
C ASP A 266 -20.11 -19.06 42.43
N LYS A 267 -20.59 -17.98 43.07
CA LYS A 267 -21.85 -17.33 42.75
C LYS A 267 -21.85 -16.78 41.32
N ASP A 268 -20.81 -16.06 40.94
CA ASP A 268 -20.70 -15.42 39.63
C ASP A 268 -20.59 -16.47 38.49
N CYS A 269 -19.81 -17.54 38.68
CA CYS A 269 -19.72 -18.67 37.73
C CYS A 269 -21.09 -19.35 37.54
N LYS A 270 -21.85 -19.54 38.62
CA LYS A 270 -23.20 -20.11 38.55
C LYS A 270 -24.15 -19.22 37.75
N ALA A 271 -24.12 -17.91 37.98
CA ALA A 271 -24.95 -16.96 37.26
C ALA A 271 -24.67 -16.99 35.74
N LEU A 272 -23.39 -17.08 35.33
CA LEU A 272 -23.01 -17.18 33.92
C LEU A 272 -23.47 -18.51 33.27
N ARG A 273 -23.49 -19.62 34.02
CA ARG A 273 -24.05 -20.90 33.53
C ARG A 273 -25.56 -20.80 33.30
N GLU A 274 -26.29 -20.15 34.22
CA GLU A 274 -27.74 -19.93 34.08
C GLU A 274 -28.08 -19.05 32.87
N VAL A 275 -27.30 -17.98 32.62
CA VAL A 275 -27.44 -17.15 31.41
C VAL A 275 -27.16 -17.96 30.14
N THR A 276 -26.11 -18.79 30.17
CA THR A 276 -25.74 -19.67 29.04
C THR A 276 -26.88 -20.62 28.71
N GLU A 277 -27.48 -21.30 29.69
CA GLU A 277 -28.63 -22.18 29.48
C GLU A 277 -29.85 -21.43 28.93
N SER A 278 -30.09 -20.20 29.38
CA SER A 278 -31.17 -19.37 28.87
C SER A 278 -30.96 -19.02 27.39
N ASN A 279 -29.74 -18.62 27.03
CA ASN A 279 -29.38 -18.27 25.66
C ASN A 279 -29.42 -19.49 24.73
N LEU A 280 -28.94 -20.65 25.16
CA LEU A 280 -29.05 -21.90 24.39
C LEU A 280 -30.50 -22.26 24.06
N ARG A 281 -31.40 -22.11 25.04
CA ARG A 281 -32.84 -22.35 24.82
C ARG A 281 -33.46 -21.35 23.84
N ALA A 282 -33.08 -20.07 23.93
CA ALA A 282 -33.57 -19.05 23.01
C ALA A 282 -33.08 -19.31 21.56
N LEU A 283 -31.80 -19.68 21.40
CA LEU A 283 -31.18 -19.92 20.11
C LEU A 283 -31.51 -21.31 19.50
N ALA A 284 -32.10 -22.22 20.28
CA ALA A 284 -32.47 -23.56 19.82
C ALA A 284 -33.37 -23.54 18.56
N THR A 285 -34.20 -22.51 18.40
CA THR A 285 -35.07 -22.38 17.22
C THR A 285 -34.28 -22.24 15.91
N HIS A 286 -33.04 -21.73 15.94
CA HIS A 286 -32.17 -21.64 14.76
C HIS A 286 -31.57 -22.99 14.34
N THR A 287 -31.75 -24.04 15.16
CA THR A 287 -31.24 -25.39 14.88
C THR A 287 -32.29 -26.33 14.32
N THR A 288 -33.57 -25.95 14.32
CA THR A 288 -34.70 -26.82 13.97
C THR A 288 -35.59 -26.22 12.89
N LEU A 289 -36.15 -27.06 12.02
CA LEU A 289 -37.15 -26.65 11.04
C LEU A 289 -38.58 -26.71 11.62
N PRO A 290 -39.52 -25.89 11.12
CA PRO A 290 -40.90 -25.90 11.59
C PRO A 290 -41.61 -27.20 11.17
N GLY A 291 -42.52 -27.70 12.03
CA GLY A 291 -43.23 -28.97 11.81
C GLY A 291 -42.38 -30.23 12.04
N ALA A 292 -41.15 -30.08 12.55
CA ALA A 292 -40.28 -31.19 12.89
C ALA A 292 -40.67 -31.87 14.22
N ALA A 293 -40.48 -33.19 14.32
CA ALA A 293 -40.52 -33.89 15.61
C ALA A 293 -39.34 -33.46 16.50
N GLU A 294 -39.53 -33.48 17.83
CA GLU A 294 -38.47 -33.20 18.81
C GLU A 294 -37.20 -34.00 18.48
N GLY A 295 -36.06 -33.31 18.29
CA GLY A 295 -34.76 -33.93 17.98
C GLY A 295 -34.30 -33.86 16.52
N SER A 296 -35.01 -33.19 15.63
CA SER A 296 -34.64 -33.07 14.21
C SER A 296 -33.85 -31.79 13.93
N ALA A 297 -32.61 -31.73 14.41
CA ALA A 297 -31.71 -30.60 14.16
C ALA A 297 -31.16 -30.59 12.73
N ILE A 298 -30.81 -29.40 12.21
CA ILE A 298 -30.08 -29.24 10.95
C ILE A 298 -28.63 -29.68 11.19
N ASP A 299 -28.31 -30.93 10.89
CA ASP A 299 -26.96 -31.47 11.04
C ASP A 299 -26.02 -30.83 10.02
N ARG A 300 -24.94 -30.21 10.50
CA ARG A 300 -23.91 -29.52 9.69
C ARG A 300 -22.62 -30.34 9.61
N ALA A 301 -22.09 -30.54 8.40
CA ALA A 301 -20.88 -31.30 8.15
C ALA A 301 -19.63 -30.68 8.78
N GLU A 302 -19.64 -29.36 9.01
CA GLU A 302 -18.52 -28.59 9.59
C GLU A 302 -18.39 -28.77 11.11
N LEU A 303 -19.44 -29.24 11.79
CA LEU A 303 -19.51 -29.32 13.26
C LEU A 303 -18.36 -30.15 13.89
N PRO A 304 -17.99 -31.34 13.39
CA PRO A 304 -16.88 -32.12 13.95
C PRO A 304 -15.52 -31.42 13.84
N ALA A 305 -15.26 -30.70 12.74
CA ALA A 305 -14.01 -29.98 12.52
C ALA A 305 -13.90 -28.77 13.47
N LEU A 306 -14.97 -28.00 13.62
CA LEU A 306 -15.03 -26.88 14.57
C LEU A 306 -14.90 -27.35 16.02
N LEU A 307 -15.49 -28.49 16.37
CA LEU A 307 -15.34 -29.12 17.69
C LEU A 307 -13.91 -29.57 18.01
N ALA A 308 -13.06 -29.76 17.01
CA ALA A 308 -11.66 -30.12 17.17
C ALA A 308 -10.73 -28.89 17.19
N THR A 309 -11.25 -27.72 16.82
CA THR A 309 -10.49 -26.46 16.75
C THR A 309 -10.39 -25.85 18.16
N ALA A 310 -9.16 -25.63 18.62
CA ALA A 310 -8.86 -25.01 19.91
C ALA A 310 -8.20 -23.63 19.70
N ASP A 311 -8.94 -22.69 19.11
CA ASP A 311 -8.46 -21.34 18.82
C ASP A 311 -9.59 -20.30 18.95
N THR A 312 -9.21 -19.03 19.05
CA THR A 312 -10.10 -17.86 19.02
C THR A 312 -10.31 -17.41 17.57
N PHE A 313 -11.55 -17.42 17.09
CA PHE A 313 -11.87 -17.07 15.69
C PHE A 313 -13.30 -16.55 15.52
N VAL A 314 -13.56 -15.97 14.35
CA VAL A 314 -14.91 -15.53 13.94
C VAL A 314 -15.55 -16.52 12.97
N LEU A 315 -16.73 -17.02 13.30
CA LEU A 315 -17.60 -17.75 12.38
C LEU A 315 -18.34 -16.73 11.49
N THR A 316 -17.98 -16.70 10.22
CA THR A 316 -18.45 -15.71 9.24
C THR A 316 -19.19 -16.36 8.08
N GLY A 317 -19.95 -15.60 7.30
CA GLY A 317 -20.68 -16.09 6.12
C GLY A 317 -21.89 -15.25 5.77
N GLU A 318 -22.59 -15.63 4.70
CA GLU A 318 -23.75 -14.92 4.17
C GLU A 318 -24.90 -14.79 5.19
N PRO A 319 -25.76 -13.77 5.08
CA PRO A 319 -26.97 -13.65 5.89
C PRO A 319 -27.85 -14.91 5.80
N GLY A 320 -28.26 -15.46 6.94
CA GLY A 320 -29.14 -16.64 6.98
C GLY A 320 -28.44 -18.00 6.79
N CYS A 321 -27.13 -18.05 6.50
CA CYS A 321 -26.39 -19.30 6.26
C CYS A 321 -26.30 -20.29 7.46
N GLY A 322 -26.83 -19.90 8.63
CA GLY A 322 -26.94 -20.78 9.81
C GLY A 322 -25.88 -20.60 10.91
N LYS A 323 -25.13 -19.49 10.91
CA LYS A 323 -24.08 -19.18 11.92
C LYS A 323 -24.53 -19.40 13.36
N THR A 324 -25.62 -18.75 13.77
CA THR A 324 -26.19 -18.84 15.12
C THR A 324 -26.62 -20.27 15.47
N GLY A 325 -27.20 -21.01 14.51
CA GLY A 325 -27.57 -22.40 14.70
C GLY A 325 -26.36 -23.32 14.91
N LEU A 326 -25.31 -23.14 14.11
CA LEU A 326 -24.07 -23.91 14.26
C LEU A 326 -23.34 -23.59 15.58
N LEU A 327 -23.28 -22.32 15.97
CA LEU A 327 -22.74 -21.90 17.26
C LEU A 327 -23.50 -22.52 18.43
N ASN A 328 -24.84 -22.57 18.37
CA ASN A 328 -25.67 -23.22 19.38
C ASN A 328 -25.40 -24.73 19.48
N GLN A 329 -25.26 -25.42 18.34
CA GLN A 329 -24.89 -26.84 18.30
C GLN A 329 -23.49 -27.11 18.87
N LEU A 330 -22.53 -26.24 18.53
CA LEU A 330 -21.15 -26.31 19.01
C LEU A 330 -21.10 -26.16 20.54
N ALA A 331 -21.81 -25.17 21.08
CA ALA A 331 -21.90 -24.94 22.51
C ALA A 331 -22.52 -26.13 23.27
N HIS A 332 -23.62 -26.70 22.76
CA HIS A 332 -24.21 -27.92 23.35
C HIS A 332 -23.22 -29.09 23.38
N LYS A 333 -22.52 -29.35 22.28
CA LYS A 333 -21.55 -30.45 22.19
C LYS A 333 -20.34 -30.26 23.11
N MET A 334 -19.90 -29.02 23.35
CA MET A 334 -18.83 -28.71 24.32
C MET A 334 -19.31 -28.90 25.76
N ILE A 335 -20.53 -28.49 26.09
CA ILE A 335 -21.14 -28.74 27.41
C ILE A 335 -21.28 -30.25 27.68
N ASP A 336 -21.73 -31.02 26.68
CA ASP A 336 -21.85 -32.48 26.78
C ASP A 336 -20.50 -33.18 27.01
N ARG A 337 -19.40 -32.57 26.53
CA ARG A 337 -18.02 -33.04 26.78
C ARG A 337 -17.50 -32.66 28.17
N GLY A 338 -18.19 -31.77 28.88
CA GLY A 338 -17.78 -31.27 30.20
C GLY A 338 -16.92 -30.01 30.17
N ASP A 339 -16.87 -29.28 29.05
CA ASP A 339 -16.13 -28.02 28.93
C ASP A 339 -16.89 -26.87 29.62
N ASP A 340 -16.14 -25.89 30.15
CA ASP A 340 -16.77 -24.66 30.65
C ASP A 340 -17.15 -23.78 29.46
N VAL A 341 -18.44 -23.51 29.31
CA VAL A 341 -18.99 -22.70 28.23
C VAL A 341 -19.74 -21.51 28.80
N VAL A 342 -19.48 -20.33 28.23
CA VAL A 342 -20.28 -19.12 28.46
C VAL A 342 -20.81 -18.64 27.11
N LEU A 343 -22.12 -18.56 26.96
CA LEU A 343 -22.78 -18.08 25.73
C LEU A 343 -23.47 -16.75 25.99
N LEU A 344 -23.04 -15.73 25.28
CA LEU A 344 -23.61 -14.38 25.32
C LEU A 344 -24.10 -13.98 23.94
N THR A 345 -25.25 -13.30 23.88
CA THR A 345 -25.70 -12.61 22.65
C THR A 345 -25.43 -11.12 22.81
N VAL A 346 -25.01 -10.42 21.75
CA VAL A 346 -24.73 -8.98 21.85
C VAL A 346 -25.95 -8.17 22.29
N ASP A 347 -27.16 -8.65 21.97
CA ASP A 347 -28.42 -8.04 22.42
C ASP A 347 -28.63 -8.12 23.94
N SER A 348 -28.11 -9.16 24.58
CA SER A 348 -28.27 -9.41 26.02
C SER A 348 -27.29 -8.65 26.91
N ILE A 349 -26.12 -8.25 26.39
CA ILE A 349 -25.00 -7.75 27.19
C ILE A 349 -24.94 -6.21 27.31
N GLY A 350 -25.75 -5.49 26.53
CA GLY A 350 -25.86 -4.03 26.57
C GLY A 350 -24.64 -3.27 26.01
N SER A 351 -24.76 -1.95 25.89
CA SER A 351 -23.75 -1.09 25.25
C SER A 351 -22.55 -0.75 26.15
N GLU A 352 -22.64 -1.00 27.46
CA GLU A 352 -21.63 -0.62 28.45
C GLU A 352 -21.09 -1.83 29.21
N ALA A 353 -19.83 -1.79 29.65
CA ALA A 353 -19.22 -2.91 30.39
C ALA A 353 -19.96 -3.25 31.71
N GLY A 354 -20.66 -2.27 32.29
CA GLY A 354 -21.41 -2.43 33.53
C GLY A 354 -22.76 -3.12 33.38
N SER A 355 -23.38 -3.07 32.19
CA SER A 355 -24.76 -3.60 32.02
C SER A 355 -24.83 -5.09 32.27
N ILE A 356 -23.88 -5.88 31.74
CA ILE A 356 -23.87 -7.32 31.99
C ILE A 356 -23.64 -7.66 33.47
N ARG A 357 -22.83 -6.86 34.17
CA ARG A 357 -22.57 -7.06 35.61
C ARG A 357 -23.85 -6.84 36.41
N ASP A 358 -24.59 -5.79 36.10
CA ASP A 358 -25.82 -5.42 36.80
C ASP A 358 -26.98 -6.35 36.42
N ASP A 359 -27.12 -6.70 35.15
CA ASP A 359 -28.18 -7.57 34.61
C ASP A 359 -28.04 -9.02 35.11
N VAL A 360 -26.81 -9.53 35.17
CA VAL A 360 -26.49 -10.90 35.65
C VAL A 360 -26.17 -10.92 37.16
N GLN A 361 -26.16 -9.76 37.82
CA GLN A 361 -25.85 -9.58 39.25
C GLN A 361 -24.48 -10.15 39.67
N LEU A 362 -23.47 -9.96 38.81
CA LEU A 362 -22.09 -10.37 39.05
C LEU A 362 -21.44 -9.51 40.13
N SER A 363 -20.72 -10.15 41.02
CA SER A 363 -19.98 -9.52 42.11
C SER A 363 -18.77 -8.76 41.58
N GLN A 364 -18.16 -9.25 40.49
CA GLN A 364 -17.02 -8.63 39.79
C GLN A 364 -17.31 -8.34 38.30
N SER A 365 -16.34 -7.79 37.57
CA SER A 365 -16.43 -7.64 36.11
C SER A 365 -16.40 -9.00 35.41
N LEU A 366 -17.05 -9.14 34.25
CA LEU A 366 -17.05 -10.39 33.47
C LEU A 366 -15.63 -10.93 33.21
N LEU A 367 -14.70 -10.06 32.81
CA LEU A 367 -13.30 -10.44 32.56
C LEU A 367 -12.63 -11.02 33.82
N ALA A 368 -12.88 -10.42 34.99
CA ALA A 368 -12.33 -10.91 36.24
C ALA A 368 -12.91 -12.29 36.61
N VAL A 369 -14.22 -12.47 36.46
CA VAL A 369 -14.88 -13.77 36.71
C VAL A 369 -14.31 -14.85 35.80
N LEU A 370 -14.19 -14.60 34.50
CA LEU A 370 -13.65 -15.58 33.55
C LEU A 370 -12.18 -15.91 33.86
N ARG A 371 -11.35 -14.93 34.22
CA ARG A 371 -9.94 -15.16 34.57
C ARG A 371 -9.75 -15.90 35.89
N GLU A 372 -10.62 -15.67 36.87
CA GLU A 372 -10.59 -16.35 38.17
C GLU A 372 -11.27 -17.73 38.15
N TRP A 373 -11.99 -18.07 37.06
CA TRP A 373 -12.70 -19.34 36.90
C TRP A 373 -11.71 -20.52 36.82
N VAL A 374 -11.70 -21.35 37.87
CA VAL A 374 -10.81 -22.51 37.98
C VAL A 374 -11.40 -23.70 37.23
N GLY A 375 -10.62 -24.31 36.33
CA GLY A 375 -10.95 -25.53 35.61
C GLY A 375 -9.72 -26.18 34.97
N GLU A 376 -9.81 -27.47 34.64
CA GLU A 376 -8.71 -28.27 34.05
C GLU A 376 -8.77 -28.41 32.51
N SER A 377 -9.94 -28.19 31.89
CA SER A 377 -10.21 -28.38 30.43
C SER A 377 -9.98 -27.12 29.58
N HIS A 378 -10.33 -27.09 28.29
CA HIS A 378 -10.44 -25.80 27.58
C HIS A 378 -11.79 -25.14 27.91
N ALA A 379 -11.87 -23.81 27.92
CA ALA A 379 -13.13 -23.08 28.11
C ALA A 379 -13.45 -22.23 26.89
N THR A 380 -14.73 -22.04 26.59
CA THR A 380 -15.16 -21.26 25.41
C THR A 380 -16.13 -20.17 25.80
N LEU A 381 -15.81 -18.94 25.42
CA LEU A 381 -16.74 -17.81 25.41
C LEU A 381 -17.32 -17.67 24.00
N PHE A 382 -18.61 -17.94 23.86
CA PHE A 382 -19.36 -17.67 22.65
C PHE A 382 -19.99 -16.28 22.68
N ILE A 383 -19.82 -15.53 21.59
CA ILE A 383 -20.48 -14.24 21.39
C ILE A 383 -21.27 -14.28 20.09
N ASP A 384 -22.59 -14.39 20.18
CA ASP A 384 -23.46 -14.39 19.00
C ASP A 384 -23.81 -12.95 18.57
N GLY A 385 -23.54 -12.65 17.29
CA GLY A 385 -23.90 -11.43 16.60
C GLY A 385 -23.01 -10.23 16.91
N LEU A 386 -21.69 -10.29 16.69
CA LEU A 386 -20.81 -9.12 16.85
C LEU A 386 -21.18 -7.94 15.94
N ASP A 387 -21.86 -8.20 14.81
CA ASP A 387 -22.41 -7.21 13.90
C ASP A 387 -23.70 -6.55 14.42
N ALA A 388 -24.31 -7.09 15.48
CA ALA A 388 -25.54 -6.57 16.05
C ALA A 388 -25.39 -5.18 16.69
N SER A 389 -24.17 -4.77 17.05
CA SER A 389 -23.90 -3.44 17.62
C SER A 389 -23.98 -2.38 16.52
N ARG A 390 -25.20 -1.87 16.29
CA ARG A 390 -25.49 -0.79 15.35
C ARG A 390 -24.84 0.51 15.88
N GLY A 391 -23.68 0.88 15.36
CA GLY A 391 -22.87 2.00 15.86
C GLY A 391 -21.36 1.75 15.94
N GLY A 392 -20.93 0.53 15.62
CA GLY A 392 -19.52 0.14 15.56
C GLY A 392 -19.08 -0.75 16.73
N PRO A 393 -17.80 -1.18 16.75
CA PRO A 393 -17.28 -2.13 17.73
C PRO A 393 -17.42 -1.61 19.16
N LEU A 394 -17.98 -2.42 20.07
CA LEU A 394 -18.10 -2.06 21.48
C LEU A 394 -16.70 -2.10 22.15
N PRO A 395 -16.15 -0.96 22.63
CA PRO A 395 -14.78 -0.92 23.14
C PRO A 395 -14.51 -1.86 24.32
N TRP A 396 -15.54 -2.16 25.11
CA TRP A 396 -15.41 -3.07 26.25
C TRP A 396 -15.35 -4.55 25.83
N LEU A 397 -16.01 -4.94 24.73
CA LEU A 397 -15.90 -6.29 24.17
C LEU A 397 -14.50 -6.53 23.61
N VAL A 398 -13.95 -5.53 22.91
CA VAL A 398 -12.56 -5.56 22.43
C VAL A 398 -11.60 -5.78 23.60
N ARG A 399 -11.77 -5.04 24.71
CA ARG A 399 -10.97 -5.22 25.94
C ARG A 399 -11.18 -6.58 26.60
N LEU A 400 -12.40 -7.12 26.59
CA LEU A 400 -12.70 -8.46 27.11
C LEU A 400 -11.93 -9.52 26.33
N ILE A 401 -12.02 -9.51 25.00
CA ILE A 401 -11.38 -10.51 24.14
C ILE A 401 -9.85 -10.44 24.29
N HIS A 402 -9.26 -9.23 24.20
CA HIS A 402 -7.81 -9.07 24.45
C HIS A 402 -7.41 -9.49 25.87
N GLY A 403 -8.25 -9.23 26.87
CA GLY A 403 -8.01 -9.65 28.25
C GLY A 403 -8.02 -11.17 28.45
N LEU A 404 -8.68 -11.92 27.57
CA LEU A 404 -8.71 -13.39 27.62
C LEU A 404 -7.53 -14.04 26.87
N VAL A 405 -6.75 -13.29 26.08
CA VAL A 405 -5.56 -13.80 25.40
C VAL A 405 -4.58 -14.37 26.41
N GLY A 406 -4.11 -15.61 26.15
CA GLY A 406 -3.20 -16.34 27.03
C GLY A 406 -3.86 -16.99 28.26
N SER A 407 -5.19 -16.94 28.37
CA SER A 407 -5.95 -17.67 29.38
C SER A 407 -6.45 -19.03 28.85
N ARG A 408 -7.14 -19.83 29.69
CA ARG A 408 -7.82 -21.09 29.26
C ARG A 408 -9.00 -20.85 28.32
N TRP A 409 -9.46 -19.60 28.18
CA TRP A 409 -10.66 -19.24 27.42
C TRP A 409 -10.31 -18.93 25.97
N GLN A 410 -10.92 -19.67 25.04
CA GLN A 410 -11.03 -19.26 23.65
C GLN A 410 -12.31 -18.46 23.41
N VAL A 411 -12.30 -17.60 22.39
CA VAL A 411 -13.47 -16.82 22.01
C VAL A 411 -13.92 -17.22 20.61
N ILE A 412 -15.17 -17.66 20.49
CA ILE A 412 -15.80 -17.94 19.20
C ILE A 412 -16.96 -16.98 19.02
N ALA A 413 -16.87 -16.13 18.00
CA ALA A 413 -17.89 -15.12 17.76
C ALA A 413 -18.54 -15.30 16.39
N THR A 414 -19.82 -14.96 16.24
CA THR A 414 -20.48 -14.90 14.93
C THR A 414 -20.52 -13.47 14.42
N MET A 415 -20.27 -13.30 13.12
CA MET A 415 -20.38 -12.00 12.46
C MET A 415 -20.74 -12.16 10.99
N ARG A 416 -21.33 -11.14 10.37
CA ARG A 416 -21.52 -11.11 8.91
C ARG A 416 -20.17 -10.91 8.21
N GLN A 417 -20.03 -11.55 7.05
CA GLN A 417 -18.80 -11.48 6.25
C GLN A 417 -18.46 -10.07 5.79
N PHE A 418 -19.46 -9.32 5.33
CA PHE A 418 -19.27 -7.93 4.94
C PHE A 418 -18.77 -7.07 6.11
N ASP A 419 -19.37 -7.19 7.30
CA ASP A 419 -19.00 -6.40 8.47
C ASP A 419 -17.58 -6.74 8.95
N LEU A 420 -17.11 -7.97 8.73
CA LEU A 420 -15.75 -8.38 9.08
C LEU A 420 -14.71 -7.78 8.14
N ARG A 421 -14.97 -7.81 6.83
CA ARG A 421 -14.11 -7.19 5.80
C ARG A 421 -13.90 -5.69 6.02
N HIS A 422 -14.91 -5.01 6.54
CA HIS A 422 -14.91 -3.55 6.67
C HIS A 422 -14.71 -3.04 8.10
N SER A 423 -14.34 -3.91 9.05
CA SER A 423 -14.04 -3.52 10.43
C SER A 423 -12.55 -3.70 10.77
N PRO A 424 -11.74 -2.63 10.69
CA PRO A 424 -10.33 -2.67 11.10
C PRO A 424 -10.13 -3.16 12.54
N VAL A 425 -11.08 -2.82 13.43
CA VAL A 425 -11.02 -3.23 14.84
C VAL A 425 -11.19 -4.74 14.99
N TRP A 426 -12.16 -5.35 14.29
CA TRP A 426 -12.38 -6.79 14.39
C TRP A 426 -11.31 -7.60 13.67
N THR A 427 -10.78 -7.09 12.55
CA THR A 427 -9.63 -7.72 11.86
C THR A 427 -8.35 -7.69 12.69
N ASP A 428 -8.13 -6.64 13.50
CA ASP A 428 -7.01 -6.57 14.46
C ASP A 428 -7.20 -7.53 15.65
N VAL A 429 -8.39 -7.54 16.27
CA VAL A 429 -8.73 -8.41 17.42
C VAL A 429 -8.55 -9.89 17.08
N PHE A 430 -8.95 -10.30 15.87
CA PHE A 430 -8.85 -11.68 15.39
C PHE A 430 -7.71 -11.86 14.40
N SER A 431 -6.60 -11.13 14.55
CA SER A 431 -5.46 -11.25 13.64
C SER A 431 -4.81 -12.64 13.65
N GLY A 432 -4.49 -13.15 12.46
CA GLY A 432 -3.88 -14.48 12.25
C GLY A 432 -4.43 -15.21 11.03
N PRO A 433 -3.89 -16.40 10.70
CA PRO A 433 -4.39 -17.17 9.57
C PRO A 433 -5.82 -17.70 9.82
N PRO A 434 -6.60 -18.00 8.77
CA PRO A 434 -7.88 -18.70 8.90
C PRO A 434 -7.74 -20.04 9.64
N VAL A 435 -8.78 -20.49 10.32
CA VAL A 435 -8.73 -21.74 11.13
C VAL A 435 -8.89 -23.02 10.30
N SER A 436 -9.18 -22.89 9.01
CA SER A 436 -9.28 -24.01 8.06
C SER A 436 -8.41 -23.74 6.83
N ASP A 437 -7.79 -24.80 6.31
CA ASP A 437 -7.02 -24.75 5.06
C ASP A 437 -7.90 -25.05 3.82
N GLN A 438 -9.17 -25.43 4.03
CA GLN A 438 -10.09 -25.74 2.94
C GLN A 438 -10.61 -24.46 2.29
N ARG A 439 -10.53 -24.40 0.95
CA ARG A 439 -10.86 -23.19 0.18
C ARG A 439 -12.32 -22.74 0.36
N GLU A 440 -13.26 -23.66 0.56
CA GLU A 440 -14.66 -23.32 0.85
C GLU A 440 -14.89 -22.63 2.20
N HIS A 441 -13.92 -22.74 3.12
CA HIS A 441 -14.00 -22.17 4.48
C HIS A 441 -13.10 -20.95 4.68
N VAL A 442 -12.50 -20.43 3.61
CA VAL A 442 -11.60 -19.27 3.64
C VAL A 442 -12.12 -18.17 2.72
N ASP A 443 -12.23 -16.98 3.29
CA ASP A 443 -12.39 -15.74 2.53
C ASP A 443 -11.01 -15.18 2.14
N GLU A 444 -10.75 -15.14 0.83
CA GLU A 444 -9.47 -14.70 0.26
C GLU A 444 -9.09 -13.26 0.67
N THR A 445 -10.09 -12.41 0.91
CA THR A 445 -9.87 -11.01 1.35
C THR A 445 -9.48 -10.91 2.83
N LEU A 446 -9.66 -11.99 3.61
CA LEU A 446 -9.47 -12.04 5.06
C LEU A 446 -8.35 -13.02 5.47
N ARG A 447 -7.38 -13.32 4.59
CA ARG A 447 -6.27 -14.23 4.90
C ARG A 447 -5.43 -13.86 6.14
N GLY A 448 -5.45 -12.59 6.55
CA GLY A 448 -4.80 -12.10 7.77
C GLY A 448 -5.66 -12.17 9.04
N VAL A 449 -6.87 -12.73 8.96
CA VAL A 449 -7.84 -12.81 10.06
C VAL A 449 -8.22 -14.26 10.36
N ARG A 450 -8.23 -14.64 11.65
CA ARG A 450 -8.70 -15.93 12.16
C ARG A 450 -10.22 -16.03 12.01
N HIS A 451 -10.64 -16.66 10.94
CA HIS A 451 -12.05 -16.85 10.63
C HIS A 451 -12.33 -18.25 10.08
N PHE A 452 -13.61 -18.64 10.12
CA PHE A 452 -14.16 -19.80 9.44
C PHE A 452 -15.35 -19.34 8.60
N LEU A 453 -15.26 -19.47 7.27
CA LEU A 453 -16.35 -19.13 6.36
C LEU A 453 -17.36 -20.28 6.28
N LEU A 454 -18.57 -20.02 6.76
CA LEU A 454 -19.68 -20.95 6.74
C LEU A 454 -20.51 -20.79 5.46
N GLY A 455 -20.56 -21.84 4.64
CA GLY A 455 -21.39 -21.91 3.45
C GLY A 455 -22.87 -22.21 3.75
N ASN A 456 -23.68 -22.19 2.69
CA ASN A 456 -25.06 -22.68 2.71
C ASN A 456 -25.10 -24.23 2.81
N ILE A 457 -26.27 -24.79 3.09
CA ILE A 457 -26.47 -26.24 3.20
C ILE A 457 -26.00 -26.93 1.92
N SER A 458 -25.20 -27.98 2.05
CA SER A 458 -24.70 -28.73 0.89
C SER A 458 -25.84 -29.55 0.24
N PRO A 459 -25.73 -29.92 -1.05
CA PRO A 459 -26.73 -30.78 -1.69
C PRO A 459 -26.96 -32.10 -0.96
N ASP A 460 -25.91 -32.67 -0.36
CA ASP A 460 -25.97 -33.91 0.42
C ASP A 460 -26.71 -33.72 1.76
N GLU A 461 -26.43 -32.61 2.45
CA GLU A 461 -27.14 -32.22 3.68
C GLU A 461 -28.62 -31.96 3.39
N LEU A 462 -28.94 -31.26 2.30
CA LEU A 462 -30.34 -30.99 1.90
C LEU A 462 -31.09 -32.29 1.59
N THR A 463 -30.43 -33.24 0.92
CA THR A 463 -30.97 -34.57 0.65
C THR A 463 -31.21 -35.36 1.94
N ALA A 464 -30.27 -35.32 2.89
CA ALA A 464 -30.42 -35.94 4.19
C ALA A 464 -31.57 -35.31 5.00
N LEU A 465 -31.75 -33.99 4.92
CA LEU A 465 -32.87 -33.28 5.53
C LEU A 465 -34.21 -33.65 4.89
N ALA A 466 -34.27 -33.76 3.55
CA ALA A 466 -35.46 -34.23 2.84
C ALA A 466 -35.88 -35.63 3.31
N GLY A 467 -34.93 -36.51 3.61
CA GLY A 467 -35.22 -37.84 4.18
C GLY A 467 -35.81 -37.82 5.59
N LYS A 468 -35.58 -36.75 6.37
CA LYS A 468 -36.04 -36.60 7.76
C LYS A 468 -37.29 -35.72 7.89
N HIS A 469 -37.54 -34.81 6.94
CA HIS A 469 -38.58 -33.78 7.03
C HIS A 469 -39.52 -33.81 5.83
N ALA A 470 -40.82 -34.06 6.08
CA ALA A 470 -41.84 -34.13 5.03
C ALA A 470 -41.98 -32.83 4.23
N SER A 471 -41.93 -31.66 4.87
CA SER A 471 -42.00 -30.37 4.19
C SER A 471 -40.79 -30.12 3.28
N VAL A 472 -39.59 -30.57 3.67
CA VAL A 472 -38.37 -30.46 2.85
C VAL A 472 -38.44 -31.42 1.67
N ALA A 473 -38.92 -32.65 1.89
CA ALA A 473 -39.17 -33.61 0.81
C ALA A 473 -40.17 -33.06 -0.21
N GLN A 474 -41.22 -32.38 0.27
CA GLN A 474 -42.21 -31.75 -0.59
C GLN A 474 -41.61 -30.58 -1.38
N LEU A 475 -40.81 -29.70 -0.75
CA LEU A 475 -40.14 -28.61 -1.48
C LEU A 475 -39.20 -29.14 -2.56
N THR A 476 -38.40 -30.15 -2.23
CA THR A 476 -37.33 -30.66 -3.11
C THR A 476 -37.83 -31.51 -4.27
N SER A 477 -38.98 -32.20 -4.15
CA SER A 477 -39.45 -33.16 -5.18
C SER A 477 -39.81 -32.55 -6.53
N SER A 478 -40.05 -31.24 -6.60
CA SER A 478 -40.52 -30.55 -7.82
C SER A 478 -40.02 -29.10 -7.93
N ALA A 479 -38.96 -28.76 -7.20
CA ALA A 479 -38.32 -27.45 -7.26
C ALA A 479 -37.52 -27.29 -8.55
N SER A 480 -37.50 -26.07 -9.09
CA SER A 480 -36.51 -25.66 -10.10
C SER A 480 -35.11 -25.66 -9.51
N GLU A 481 -34.07 -25.71 -10.35
CA GLU A 481 -32.67 -25.61 -9.92
C GLU A 481 -32.43 -24.32 -9.10
N HIS A 482 -33.04 -23.22 -9.56
CA HIS A 482 -33.03 -21.94 -8.87
C HIS A 482 -33.63 -21.99 -7.46
N MET A 483 -34.81 -22.61 -7.31
CA MET A 483 -35.46 -22.76 -6.01
C MET A 483 -34.65 -23.67 -5.08
N LEU A 484 -34.01 -24.72 -5.61
CA LEU A 484 -33.11 -25.57 -4.83
C LEU A 484 -31.93 -24.77 -4.28
N ASP A 485 -31.30 -23.91 -5.09
CA ASP A 485 -30.23 -23.03 -4.61
C ASP A 485 -30.72 -22.02 -3.56
N LEU A 486 -31.92 -21.46 -3.73
CA LEU A 486 -32.50 -20.52 -2.78
C LEU A 486 -32.73 -21.15 -1.40
N ILE A 487 -33.24 -22.38 -1.33
CA ILE A 487 -33.51 -23.09 -0.07
C ILE A 487 -32.28 -23.79 0.53
N ARG A 488 -31.11 -23.74 -0.11
CA ARG A 488 -29.86 -24.15 0.56
C ARG A 488 -29.47 -23.18 1.67
N ASN A 489 -29.96 -21.95 1.63
CA ASN A 489 -29.87 -21.05 2.77
C ASN A 489 -30.85 -21.51 3.88
N PRO A 490 -30.37 -21.88 5.09
CA PRO A 490 -31.22 -22.38 6.18
C PRO A 490 -32.41 -21.48 6.55
N PHE A 491 -32.23 -20.15 6.49
CA PHE A 491 -33.31 -19.22 6.76
C PHE A 491 -34.40 -19.29 5.68
N ASN A 492 -34.02 -19.31 4.40
CA ASN A 492 -34.97 -19.45 3.29
C ASN A 492 -35.68 -20.81 3.33
N LEU A 493 -34.97 -21.88 3.65
CA LEU A 493 -35.56 -23.22 3.83
C LEU A 493 -36.64 -23.21 4.91
N ARG A 494 -36.33 -22.61 6.05
CA ARG A 494 -37.28 -22.44 7.15
C ARG A 494 -38.50 -21.65 6.68
N LEU A 495 -38.29 -20.52 6.02
CA LEU A 495 -39.35 -19.65 5.52
C LEU A 495 -40.29 -20.39 4.56
N ALA A 496 -39.72 -21.11 3.59
CA ALA A 496 -40.47 -21.94 2.65
C ALA A 496 -41.25 -23.06 3.35
N CYS A 497 -40.68 -23.68 4.39
CA CYS A 497 -41.37 -24.68 5.19
C CYS A 497 -42.54 -24.06 5.98
N GLU A 498 -42.37 -22.87 6.58
CA GLU A 498 -43.43 -22.15 7.30
C GLU A 498 -44.58 -21.77 6.35
N LEU A 499 -44.26 -21.35 5.12
CA LEU A 499 -45.25 -21.02 4.09
C LEU A 499 -46.03 -22.26 3.63
N LEU A 500 -45.37 -23.39 3.42
CA LEU A 500 -46.04 -24.66 3.12
C LEU A 500 -46.99 -25.08 4.24
N ILE A 501 -46.54 -24.99 5.50
CA ILE A 501 -47.36 -25.36 6.67
C ILE A 501 -48.56 -24.42 6.81
N ALA A 502 -48.41 -23.14 6.45
CA ALA A 502 -49.49 -22.17 6.42
C ALA A 502 -50.44 -22.32 5.22
N GLY A 503 -50.22 -23.31 4.34
CA GLY A 503 -51.12 -23.66 3.24
C GLY A 503 -50.83 -22.97 1.91
N VAL A 504 -49.68 -22.31 1.75
CA VAL A 504 -49.22 -21.81 0.44
C VAL A 504 -48.91 -23.01 -0.46
N SER A 505 -49.40 -22.99 -1.71
CA SER A 505 -49.20 -24.10 -2.63
C SER A 505 -47.73 -24.23 -3.04
N GLN A 506 -47.29 -25.47 -3.26
CA GLN A 506 -45.93 -25.76 -3.75
C GLN A 506 -45.63 -25.07 -5.07
N ALA A 507 -46.62 -24.96 -5.97
CA ALA A 507 -46.48 -24.26 -7.24
C ALA A 507 -46.13 -22.77 -7.04
N SER A 508 -46.79 -22.09 -6.09
CA SER A 508 -46.51 -20.69 -5.78
C SER A 508 -45.13 -20.48 -5.16
N LEU A 509 -44.58 -21.47 -4.45
CA LEU A 509 -43.23 -21.40 -3.88
C LEU A 509 -42.15 -21.73 -4.92
N ALA A 510 -42.46 -22.58 -5.91
CA ALA A 510 -41.55 -22.90 -7.00
C ALA A 510 -41.31 -21.73 -7.96
N GLU A 511 -42.22 -20.75 -7.98
CA GLU A 511 -42.10 -19.51 -8.76
C GLU A 511 -41.23 -18.45 -8.08
N ALA A 512 -40.85 -18.63 -6.81
CA ALA A 512 -40.04 -17.66 -6.07
C ALA A 512 -38.65 -17.48 -6.71
N ARG A 513 -38.35 -16.25 -7.12
CA ARG A 513 -37.11 -15.86 -7.80
C ARG A 513 -36.00 -15.46 -6.85
N ASP A 514 -36.29 -15.06 -5.63
CA ASP A 514 -35.27 -14.62 -4.70
C ASP A 514 -35.75 -14.71 -3.25
N GLN A 515 -34.88 -14.31 -2.32
CA GLN A 515 -35.19 -14.23 -0.90
C GLN A 515 -36.29 -13.18 -0.61
N LEU A 516 -36.38 -12.12 -1.41
CA LEU A 516 -37.34 -11.04 -1.21
C LEU A 516 -38.78 -11.54 -1.43
N GLU A 517 -39.04 -12.33 -2.49
CA GLU A 517 -40.37 -12.90 -2.75
C GLU A 517 -40.81 -13.90 -1.67
N LEU A 518 -39.87 -14.67 -1.10
CA LEU A 518 -40.18 -15.53 0.06
C LEU A 518 -40.52 -14.69 1.30
N LEU A 519 -39.80 -13.58 1.55
CA LEU A 519 -40.08 -12.65 2.64
C LEU A 519 -41.43 -11.95 2.47
N GLN A 520 -41.74 -11.48 1.26
CA GLN A 520 -43.05 -10.91 0.92
C GLN A 520 -44.16 -11.94 1.13
N GLY A 521 -43.95 -13.20 0.70
CA GLY A 521 -44.88 -14.30 0.93
C GLY A 521 -45.14 -14.55 2.41
N TYR A 522 -44.07 -14.60 3.22
CA TYR A 522 -44.16 -14.75 4.68
C TYR A 522 -44.88 -13.58 5.33
N TRP A 523 -44.52 -12.36 4.95
CA TRP A 523 -45.13 -11.14 5.44
C TRP A 523 -46.62 -11.09 5.12
N ARG A 524 -47.00 -11.54 3.92
CA ARG A 524 -48.40 -11.65 3.51
C ARG A 524 -49.18 -12.54 4.46
N VAL A 525 -48.66 -13.74 4.73
CA VAL A 525 -49.35 -14.73 5.58
C VAL A 525 -49.40 -14.31 7.05
N ARG A 526 -48.32 -13.76 7.60
CA ARG A 526 -48.17 -13.55 9.05
C ARG A 526 -48.47 -12.13 9.51
N VAL A 527 -48.50 -11.15 8.60
CA VAL A 527 -48.68 -9.74 8.96
C VAL A 527 -49.90 -9.13 8.25
N THR A 528 -50.11 -9.39 6.96
CA THR A 528 -51.14 -8.65 6.19
C THR A 528 -52.41 -9.41 5.83
N GLN A 529 -52.47 -10.73 6.03
CA GLN A 529 -53.62 -11.56 5.66
C GLN A 529 -54.83 -11.43 6.61
N ASP A 530 -54.59 -11.12 7.89
CA ASP A 530 -55.64 -11.08 8.92
C ASP A 530 -56.38 -9.73 8.98
N THR A 531 -57.54 -9.72 9.65
CA THR A 531 -58.40 -8.54 9.80
C THR A 531 -57.78 -7.42 10.64
N ASP A 532 -56.72 -7.70 11.40
CA ASP A 532 -55.95 -6.74 12.20
C ASP A 532 -54.64 -6.27 11.53
N SER A 533 -54.47 -6.55 10.23
CA SER A 533 -53.28 -6.21 9.43
C SER A 533 -52.77 -4.78 9.63
N GLU A 534 -53.64 -3.78 9.53
CA GLU A 534 -53.28 -2.36 9.75
C GLU A 534 -52.71 -2.12 11.15
N ALA A 535 -53.29 -2.75 12.17
CA ALA A 535 -52.82 -2.62 13.55
C ALA A 535 -51.45 -3.31 13.74
N ARG A 536 -51.21 -4.44 13.05
CA ARG A 536 -49.92 -5.15 13.04
C ARG A 536 -48.83 -4.32 12.36
N LEU A 537 -49.10 -3.76 11.18
CA LEU A 537 -48.17 -2.91 10.44
C LEU A 537 -47.73 -1.71 11.29
N ARG A 538 -48.70 -0.99 11.88
CA ARG A 538 -48.39 0.15 12.77
C ARG A 538 -47.62 -0.24 14.03
N ALA A 539 -47.87 -1.42 14.59
CA ALA A 539 -47.12 -1.92 15.75
C ALA A 539 -45.65 -2.22 15.39
N LEU A 540 -45.42 -2.86 14.24
CA LEU A 540 -44.09 -3.17 13.72
C LEU A 540 -43.34 -1.91 13.28
N GLU A 541 -44.02 -0.91 12.71
CA GLU A 541 -43.44 0.40 12.36
C GLU A 541 -42.93 1.12 13.62
N CYS A 542 -43.76 1.21 14.68
CA CYS A 542 -43.34 1.81 15.96
C CYS A 542 -42.15 1.09 16.58
N LEU A 543 -42.15 -0.24 16.53
CA LEU A 543 -41.08 -1.08 17.08
C LEU A 543 -39.79 -0.94 16.29
N SER A 544 -39.86 -1.05 14.95
CA SER A 544 -38.74 -0.92 14.03
C SER A 544 -38.12 0.47 14.10
N GLY A 545 -38.94 1.53 14.13
CA GLY A 545 -38.48 2.91 14.28
C GLY A 545 -37.71 3.10 15.58
N THR A 546 -38.26 2.62 16.70
CA THR A 546 -37.58 2.70 18.01
C THR A 546 -36.25 1.93 18.02
N MET A 547 -36.23 0.73 17.43
CA MET A 547 -35.02 -0.09 17.30
C MET A 547 -33.96 0.60 16.43
N LEU A 548 -34.37 1.24 15.34
CA LEU A 548 -33.48 1.95 14.43
C LEU A 548 -32.89 3.22 15.07
N GLU A 549 -33.74 4.05 15.70
CA GLU A 549 -33.33 5.26 16.42
C GLU A 549 -32.36 4.95 17.57
N ARG A 550 -32.64 3.89 18.34
CA ARG A 550 -31.78 3.47 19.46
C ARG A 550 -30.60 2.62 19.03
N ARG A 551 -30.57 2.21 17.76
CA ARG A 551 -29.56 1.32 17.18
C ARG A 551 -29.43 0.01 17.97
N THR A 552 -30.57 -0.64 18.22
CA THR A 552 -30.69 -1.91 18.95
C THR A 552 -31.56 -2.90 18.18
N LEU A 553 -31.34 -4.22 18.35
CA LEU A 553 -32.18 -5.27 17.72
C LEU A 553 -33.40 -5.66 18.57
N GLY A 554 -33.52 -5.06 19.75
CA GLY A 554 -34.64 -5.17 20.67
C GLY A 554 -35.16 -3.80 21.08
N ALA A 555 -36.45 -3.69 21.41
CA ALA A 555 -37.00 -2.49 22.03
C ALA A 555 -38.03 -2.84 23.11
N SER A 556 -38.27 -1.91 24.04
CA SER A 556 -39.27 -2.11 25.08
C SER A 556 -40.66 -2.17 24.44
N GLY A 557 -41.45 -3.19 24.76
CA GLY A 557 -42.83 -3.31 24.27
C GLY A 557 -43.76 -2.17 24.71
N ARG A 558 -43.28 -1.17 25.46
CA ARG A 558 -43.95 0.11 25.73
C ARG A 558 -43.90 1.10 24.56
N CYS A 559 -42.99 0.92 23.60
CA CYS A 559 -42.95 1.78 22.41
C CYS A 559 -44.17 1.58 21.52
N VAL A 560 -44.81 0.41 21.60
CA VAL A 560 -46.08 0.13 20.93
C VAL A 560 -47.22 0.81 21.70
N PRO A 561 -48.01 1.71 21.08
CA PRO A 561 -49.15 2.34 21.71
C PRO A 561 -50.15 1.34 22.30
N HIS A 562 -50.80 1.71 23.41
CA HIS A 562 -51.75 0.83 24.10
C HIS A 562 -52.89 0.31 23.20
N ALA A 563 -53.30 1.09 22.19
CA ALA A 563 -54.33 0.70 21.23
C ALA A 563 -53.92 -0.47 20.31
N LEU A 564 -52.63 -0.80 20.24
CA LEU A 564 -52.08 -1.84 19.36
C LEU A 564 -51.55 -3.06 20.12
N LEU A 565 -51.90 -3.22 21.41
CA LEU A 565 -51.40 -4.32 22.24
C LEU A 565 -51.91 -5.70 21.80
N ASP A 566 -53.12 -5.78 21.25
CA ASP A 566 -53.67 -7.03 20.72
C ASP A 566 -52.88 -7.49 19.50
N ALA A 567 -52.62 -6.58 18.56
CA ALA A 567 -51.78 -6.83 17.38
C ALA A 567 -50.34 -7.22 17.76
N ARG A 568 -49.75 -6.54 18.76
CA ARG A 568 -48.44 -6.91 19.32
C ARG A 568 -48.44 -8.34 19.86
N THR A 569 -49.50 -8.73 20.55
CA THR A 569 -49.62 -10.08 21.13
C THR A 569 -49.79 -11.14 20.04
N ALA A 570 -50.59 -10.83 19.01
CA ALA A 570 -50.75 -11.69 17.85
C ALA A 570 -49.43 -11.88 17.07
N LEU A 571 -48.63 -10.83 16.88
CA LEU A 571 -47.31 -10.90 16.24
C LEU A 571 -46.31 -11.79 17.00
N VAL A 572 -46.41 -11.87 18.33
CA VAL A 572 -45.61 -12.81 19.14
C VAL A 572 -46.13 -14.24 19.00
N GLN A 573 -47.45 -14.43 19.00
CA GLN A 573 -48.07 -15.75 18.83
C GLN A 573 -47.78 -16.35 17.44
N ASP A 574 -47.80 -15.51 16.41
CA ASP A 574 -47.54 -15.89 15.03
C ASP A 574 -46.04 -15.98 14.71
N GLY A 575 -45.17 -15.80 15.70
CA GLY A 575 -43.73 -16.05 15.59
C GLY A 575 -42.96 -14.99 14.78
N VAL A 576 -43.54 -13.82 14.53
CA VAL A 576 -42.82 -12.68 13.91
C VAL A 576 -41.89 -12.03 14.94
N LEU A 577 -42.38 -11.89 16.18
CA LEU A 577 -41.65 -11.34 17.32
C LEU A 577 -41.48 -12.38 18.43
N HIS A 578 -40.49 -12.19 19.29
CA HIS A 578 -40.32 -12.95 20.52
C HIS A 578 -39.92 -12.05 21.69
N GLU A 579 -40.14 -12.54 22.91
CA GLU A 579 -39.79 -11.82 24.15
C GLU A 579 -38.36 -12.15 24.59
N LEU A 580 -37.56 -11.12 24.86
CA LEU A 580 -36.20 -11.28 25.38
C LEU A 580 -36.22 -11.46 26.91
N PRO A 581 -35.55 -12.49 27.46
CA PRO A 581 -35.42 -12.67 28.89
C PRO A 581 -34.47 -11.62 29.49
N GLY A 582 -34.81 -11.05 30.67
CA GLY A 582 -33.79 -10.53 31.59
C GLY A 582 -33.79 -9.05 32.00
N ARG A 583 -34.63 -8.15 31.52
CA ARG A 583 -34.65 -6.75 32.03
C ARG A 583 -35.74 -6.55 33.08
N LEU A 584 -35.37 -6.59 34.36
CA LEU A 584 -36.17 -6.24 35.56
C LEU A 584 -37.70 -6.42 35.41
N LYS A 585 -38.24 -7.49 36.00
CA LYS A 585 -39.70 -7.74 36.19
C LYS A 585 -40.48 -6.59 36.86
N ALA A 586 -39.80 -5.53 37.33
CA ALA A 586 -40.41 -4.37 37.99
C ALA A 586 -41.12 -3.41 37.03
N SER A 587 -40.83 -3.39 35.70
CA SER A 587 -41.42 -2.40 34.77
C SER A 587 -42.55 -2.92 33.86
N GLY A 588 -43.04 -4.16 34.04
CA GLY A 588 -44.35 -4.58 33.51
C GLY A 588 -44.55 -4.65 31.97
N SER A 589 -43.53 -4.47 31.13
CA SER A 589 -43.64 -4.70 29.68
C SER A 589 -42.41 -5.44 29.16
N PRO A 590 -42.58 -6.55 28.42
CA PRO A 590 -41.46 -7.34 27.90
C PRO A 590 -40.66 -6.54 26.87
N PHE A 591 -39.37 -6.84 26.77
CA PHE A 591 -38.52 -6.35 25.68
C PHE A 591 -38.73 -7.28 24.49
N LEU A 592 -39.01 -6.72 23.31
CA LEU A 592 -39.37 -7.47 22.11
C LEU A 592 -38.25 -7.39 21.09
N ALA A 593 -38.02 -8.49 20.38
CA ALA A 593 -37.12 -8.60 19.23
C ALA A 593 -37.78 -9.38 18.11
N TYR A 594 -37.29 -9.22 16.88
CA TYR A 594 -37.72 -10.04 15.75
C TYR A 594 -37.18 -11.45 15.91
N SER A 595 -37.96 -12.46 15.52
CA SER A 595 -37.54 -13.87 15.55
C SER A 595 -36.32 -14.16 14.68
N HIS A 596 -36.02 -13.27 13.71
CA HIS A 596 -34.80 -13.31 12.94
C HIS A 596 -34.41 -11.89 12.50
N HIS A 597 -33.11 -11.57 12.47
CA HIS A 597 -32.65 -10.23 12.08
C HIS A 597 -33.02 -9.84 10.64
N ILE A 598 -33.12 -10.82 9.73
CA ILE A 598 -33.61 -10.57 8.35
C ILE A 598 -35.07 -10.08 8.35
N LEU A 599 -35.92 -10.53 9.27
CA LEU A 599 -37.30 -10.03 9.38
C LEU A 599 -37.35 -8.60 9.88
N PHE A 600 -36.45 -8.23 10.80
CA PHE A 600 -36.27 -6.83 11.18
C PHE A 600 -35.82 -6.01 9.97
N ASP A 601 -34.80 -6.49 9.24
CA ASP A 601 -34.24 -5.77 8.09
C ASP A 601 -35.31 -5.56 7.00
N TYR A 602 -36.15 -6.58 6.73
CA TYR A 602 -37.31 -6.48 5.85
C TYR A 602 -38.40 -5.55 6.40
N SER A 603 -38.69 -5.58 7.70
CA SER A 603 -39.66 -4.66 8.32
C SER A 603 -39.24 -3.20 8.18
N VAL A 604 -37.95 -2.89 8.33
CA VAL A 604 -37.42 -1.54 8.06
C VAL A 604 -37.54 -1.19 6.59
N ALA A 605 -37.20 -2.11 5.68
CA ALA A 605 -37.34 -1.91 4.24
C ALA A 605 -38.80 -1.60 3.85
N ALA A 606 -39.74 -2.40 4.34
CA ALA A 606 -41.14 -2.38 3.95
C ALA A 606 -42.00 -1.34 4.69
N LEU A 607 -41.60 -0.85 5.87
CA LEU A 607 -42.40 0.09 6.67
C LEU A 607 -41.74 1.45 6.91
N ILE A 608 -40.39 1.51 6.93
CA ILE A 608 -39.66 2.75 7.19
C ILE A 608 -39.13 3.35 5.89
N PHE A 609 -38.54 2.53 5.03
CA PHE A 609 -37.98 2.99 3.75
C PHE A 609 -38.98 2.98 2.61
N ALA A 610 -39.97 2.08 2.62
CA ALA A 610 -41.10 2.14 1.69
C ALA A 610 -41.93 3.40 1.97
N VAL A 611 -41.68 4.43 1.16
CA VAL A 611 -42.34 5.73 1.22
C VAL A 611 -43.07 6.01 -0.09
N ASP A 612 -44.10 6.84 0.00
CA ASP A 612 -44.90 7.25 -1.17
C ASP A 612 -44.12 8.16 -2.16
N ASP A 613 -42.97 8.71 -1.75
CA ASP A 613 -42.16 9.67 -2.53
C ASP A 613 -40.65 9.41 -2.29
N GLU A 614 -39.88 9.23 -3.36
CA GLU A 614 -38.43 9.00 -3.31
C GLU A 614 -37.67 10.07 -2.52
N SER A 615 -38.18 11.30 -2.47
CA SER A 615 -37.62 12.42 -1.73
C SER A 615 -37.57 12.16 -0.22
N GLN A 616 -38.47 11.33 0.31
CA GLN A 616 -38.51 11.01 1.74
C GLN A 616 -37.41 10.02 2.15
N LEU A 617 -37.04 9.07 1.29
CA LEU A 617 -35.90 8.19 1.55
C LEU A 617 -34.62 9.02 1.60
N VAL A 618 -34.45 9.92 0.63
CA VAL A 618 -33.29 10.84 0.59
C VAL A 618 -33.26 11.74 1.83
N ALA A 619 -34.39 12.35 2.20
CA ALA A 619 -34.46 13.20 3.39
C ALA A 619 -34.04 12.44 4.66
N ARG A 620 -34.46 11.18 4.81
CA ARG A 620 -34.04 10.35 5.96
C ARG A 620 -32.55 10.02 5.95
N LEU A 621 -31.96 9.76 4.79
CA LEU A 621 -30.51 9.50 4.67
C LEU A 621 -29.70 10.76 4.94
N GLN A 622 -30.20 11.93 4.56
CA GLN A 622 -29.58 13.22 4.88
C GLN A 622 -29.67 13.55 6.38
N ASP A 623 -30.77 13.20 7.04
CA ASP A 623 -30.97 13.41 8.47
C ASP A 623 -30.04 12.53 9.33
N ASP A 624 -29.77 11.28 8.94
CA ASP A 624 -28.73 10.43 9.53
C ASP A 624 -27.88 9.72 8.44
N PRO A 625 -26.74 10.32 8.02
CA PRO A 625 -25.86 9.72 7.01
C PRO A 625 -25.31 8.33 7.39
N ASN A 626 -25.27 8.00 8.69
CA ASN A 626 -24.82 6.67 9.13
C ASN A 626 -25.87 5.60 8.90
N LEU A 627 -27.11 5.97 8.57
CA LEU A 627 -28.21 5.06 8.34
C LEU A 627 -27.93 4.11 7.18
N VAL A 628 -27.18 4.56 6.16
CA VAL A 628 -26.76 3.72 5.03
C VAL A 628 -25.89 2.54 5.48
N ILE A 629 -25.11 2.74 6.53
CA ILE A 629 -24.23 1.72 7.11
C ILE A 629 -25.03 0.86 8.09
N VAL A 630 -25.81 1.49 8.98
CA VAL A 630 -26.55 0.82 10.06
C VAL A 630 -27.70 -0.05 9.54
N ALA A 631 -28.37 0.36 8.47
CA ALA A 631 -29.53 -0.33 7.89
C ALA A 631 -29.25 -0.80 6.46
N ARG A 632 -27.99 -1.11 6.15
CA ARG A 632 -27.59 -1.51 4.80
C ARG A 632 -28.44 -2.64 4.19
N PRO A 633 -28.70 -3.76 4.89
CA PRO A 633 -29.53 -4.82 4.33
C PRO A 633 -30.97 -4.38 4.04
N SER A 634 -31.52 -3.50 4.88
CA SER A 634 -32.85 -2.92 4.66
C SER A 634 -32.89 -2.03 3.43
N ILE A 635 -31.82 -1.27 3.17
CA ILE A 635 -31.68 -0.47 1.94
C ILE A 635 -31.54 -1.36 0.73
N ASP A 636 -30.70 -2.40 0.80
CA ASP A 636 -30.51 -3.34 -0.31
C ASP A 636 -31.85 -4.07 -0.64
N LEU A 637 -32.61 -4.50 0.38
CA LEU A 637 -33.95 -5.09 0.20
C LEU A 637 -34.94 -4.09 -0.40
N HIS A 638 -34.98 -2.85 0.08
CA HIS A 638 -35.88 -1.83 -0.45
C HIS A 638 -35.54 -1.49 -1.91
N LEU A 639 -34.27 -1.33 -2.26
CA LEU A 639 -33.84 -1.05 -3.63
C LEU A 639 -34.10 -2.24 -4.57
N ALA A 640 -33.94 -3.48 -4.09
CA ALA A 640 -34.33 -4.68 -4.84
C ALA A 640 -35.85 -4.75 -5.08
N ASP A 641 -36.66 -4.37 -4.08
CA ASP A 641 -38.11 -4.26 -4.22
C ASP A 641 -38.48 -3.23 -5.29
N LEU A 642 -37.93 -2.01 -5.20
CA LEU A 642 -38.16 -0.93 -6.17
C LEU A 642 -37.80 -1.33 -7.61
N TRP A 643 -36.78 -2.16 -7.80
CA TRP A 643 -36.42 -2.67 -9.12
C TRP A 643 -37.54 -3.49 -9.76
N HIS A 644 -38.32 -4.22 -8.96
CA HIS A 644 -39.39 -5.10 -9.42
C HIS A 644 -40.79 -4.49 -9.37
N VAL A 645 -40.98 -3.32 -8.77
CA VAL A 645 -42.29 -2.62 -8.70
C VAL A 645 -42.85 -2.31 -10.09
N ASP A 646 -42.05 -1.65 -10.94
CA ASP A 646 -42.47 -1.22 -12.28
C ASP A 646 -41.75 -2.03 -13.37
N GLN A 647 -42.47 -2.34 -14.45
CA GLN A 647 -41.87 -3.01 -15.62
C GLN A 647 -40.84 -2.13 -16.33
N ASP A 648 -41.01 -0.81 -16.31
CA ASP A 648 -40.11 0.17 -16.94
C ASP A 648 -39.02 0.71 -15.98
N ARG A 649 -38.97 0.19 -14.75
CA ARG A 649 -38.05 0.61 -13.68
C ARG A 649 -38.18 2.08 -13.28
N SER A 650 -39.30 2.74 -13.58
CA SER A 650 -39.47 4.19 -13.36
C SER A 650 -39.27 4.62 -11.89
N THR A 651 -39.85 3.91 -10.92
CA THR A 651 -39.65 4.24 -9.49
C THR A 651 -38.20 4.04 -9.03
N PHE A 652 -37.55 2.95 -9.48
CA PHE A 652 -36.13 2.72 -9.20
C PHE A 652 -35.24 3.81 -9.82
N ALA A 653 -35.52 4.18 -11.08
CA ALA A 653 -34.81 5.22 -11.82
C ALA A 653 -34.93 6.59 -11.14
N ALA A 654 -36.13 6.96 -10.68
CA ALA A 654 -36.36 8.20 -9.93
C ALA A 654 -35.55 8.20 -8.62
N THR A 655 -35.52 7.07 -7.90
CA THR A 655 -34.80 6.94 -6.63
C THR A 655 -33.29 7.06 -6.81
N ILE A 656 -32.69 6.33 -7.75
CA ILE A 656 -31.24 6.41 -7.99
C ILE A 656 -30.81 7.79 -8.51
N ALA A 657 -31.65 8.45 -9.33
CA ALA A 657 -31.42 9.83 -9.77
C ALA A 657 -31.53 10.83 -8.62
N ALA A 658 -32.47 10.64 -7.68
CA ALA A 658 -32.57 11.45 -6.48
C ALA A 658 -31.31 11.28 -5.59
N LEU A 659 -30.86 10.05 -5.34
CA LEU A 659 -29.63 9.77 -4.60
C LEU A 659 -28.40 10.45 -5.24
N ALA A 660 -28.31 10.43 -6.57
CA ALA A 660 -27.22 11.07 -7.31
C ALA A 660 -27.23 12.59 -7.20
N ARG A 661 -28.40 13.23 -7.24
CA ARG A 661 -28.53 14.70 -7.06
C ARG A 661 -28.17 15.16 -5.66
N HIS A 662 -28.40 14.32 -4.65
CA HIS A 662 -28.27 14.68 -3.24
C HIS A 662 -26.95 14.22 -2.59
N GLY A 663 -26.14 13.41 -3.28
CA GLY A 663 -24.74 13.15 -2.92
C GLY A 663 -24.50 11.92 -2.01
N ASP A 664 -25.50 11.09 -1.76
CA ASP A 664 -25.38 9.88 -0.92
C ASP A 664 -24.70 8.72 -1.67
N SER A 665 -23.39 8.83 -1.86
CA SER A 665 -22.58 7.87 -2.63
C SER A 665 -22.72 6.42 -2.17
N LEU A 666 -22.84 6.15 -0.87
CA LEU A 666 -22.96 4.78 -0.34
C LEU A 666 -24.29 4.12 -0.71
N ALA A 667 -25.39 4.89 -0.71
CA ALA A 667 -26.71 4.42 -1.10
C ALA A 667 -26.81 4.32 -2.63
N GLY A 668 -26.19 5.27 -3.35
CA GLY A 668 -26.02 5.20 -4.80
C GLY A 668 -25.30 3.94 -5.27
N VAL A 669 -24.18 3.60 -4.62
CA VAL A 669 -23.45 2.35 -4.86
C VAL A 669 -24.31 1.12 -4.53
N ALA A 670 -25.19 1.20 -3.52
CA ALA A 670 -26.17 0.14 -3.24
C ALA A 670 -27.13 -0.09 -4.41
N ALA A 671 -27.73 0.98 -4.91
CA ALA A 671 -28.65 0.92 -6.04
C ALA A 671 -27.95 0.37 -7.29
N VAL A 672 -26.74 0.84 -7.58
CA VAL A 672 -25.97 0.32 -8.71
C VAL A 672 -25.63 -1.16 -8.59
N ARG A 673 -25.38 -1.69 -7.38
CA ARG A 673 -25.17 -3.14 -7.19
C ARG A 673 -26.40 -3.95 -7.58
N ILE A 674 -27.59 -3.47 -7.22
CA ILE A 674 -28.86 -4.09 -7.67
C ILE A 674 -28.96 -3.99 -9.20
N LEU A 675 -28.72 -2.82 -9.79
CA LEU A 675 -28.75 -2.63 -11.24
C LEU A 675 -27.80 -3.58 -11.99
N VAL A 676 -26.56 -3.75 -11.53
CA VAL A 676 -25.58 -4.66 -12.16
C VAL A 676 -26.01 -6.13 -12.00
N SER A 677 -26.58 -6.48 -10.85
CA SER A 677 -27.10 -7.83 -10.57
C SER A 677 -28.31 -8.18 -11.44
N GLU A 678 -29.29 -7.27 -11.51
CA GLU A 678 -30.63 -7.56 -12.03
C GLU A 678 -30.84 -7.18 -13.50
N ALA A 679 -30.12 -6.18 -14.03
CA ALA A 679 -30.30 -5.77 -15.43
C ALA A 679 -29.96 -6.93 -16.38
N SER A 680 -30.89 -7.26 -17.27
CA SER A 680 -30.74 -8.42 -18.17
C SER A 680 -31.13 -8.11 -19.62
N ALA A 681 -31.90 -7.04 -19.85
CA ALA A 681 -32.32 -6.59 -21.17
C ALA A 681 -31.99 -5.11 -21.42
N ASP A 682 -31.99 -4.72 -22.68
CA ASP A 682 -31.74 -3.32 -23.09
C ASP A 682 -32.76 -2.35 -22.50
N ASP A 683 -34.03 -2.77 -22.43
CA ASP A 683 -35.13 -1.95 -21.91
C ASP A 683 -34.95 -1.60 -20.42
N ASP A 684 -34.24 -2.44 -19.64
CA ASP A 684 -33.96 -2.18 -18.21
C ASP A 684 -33.06 -0.93 -18.02
N LEU A 685 -32.32 -0.51 -19.04
CA LEU A 685 -31.38 0.62 -18.99
C LEU A 685 -31.84 1.83 -19.80
N ARG A 686 -33.04 1.78 -20.40
CA ARG A 686 -33.56 2.86 -21.26
C ARG A 686 -33.67 4.19 -20.52
N TRP A 687 -34.14 4.17 -19.28
CA TRP A 687 -34.24 5.37 -18.44
C TRP A 687 -32.88 6.04 -18.21
N LEU A 688 -31.79 5.25 -18.11
CA LEU A 688 -30.44 5.77 -17.90
C LEU A 688 -29.90 6.44 -19.17
N ILE A 689 -30.25 5.89 -20.34
CA ILE A 689 -29.92 6.49 -21.65
C ILE A 689 -30.69 7.80 -21.82
N ASP A 690 -32.00 7.82 -21.52
CA ASP A 690 -32.83 9.03 -21.59
C ASP A 690 -32.34 10.11 -20.59
N LEU A 691 -31.85 9.70 -19.42
CA LEU A 691 -31.23 10.59 -18.43
C LEU A 691 -29.97 11.28 -18.97
N SER A 692 -29.18 10.60 -19.82
CA SER A 692 -27.97 11.18 -20.41
C SER A 692 -28.24 12.47 -21.20
N HIS A 693 -29.43 12.58 -21.80
CA HIS A 693 -29.86 13.74 -22.59
C HIS A 693 -30.57 14.83 -21.76
N SER A 694 -31.16 14.47 -20.62
CA SER A 694 -31.99 15.37 -19.82
C SER A 694 -31.28 15.97 -18.62
N ASP A 695 -30.40 15.20 -17.95
CA ASP A 695 -29.61 15.65 -16.79
C ASP A 695 -28.24 14.96 -16.76
N THR A 696 -27.27 15.57 -17.46
CA THR A 696 -25.93 15.04 -17.65
C THR A 696 -25.12 14.94 -16.35
N VAL A 697 -25.36 15.82 -15.37
CA VAL A 697 -24.62 15.82 -14.08
C VAL A 697 -25.02 14.61 -13.24
N THR A 698 -26.33 14.36 -13.13
CA THR A 698 -26.87 13.18 -12.44
C THR A 698 -26.43 11.90 -13.15
N PHE A 699 -26.54 11.87 -14.49
CA PHE A 699 -26.04 10.76 -15.29
C PHE A 699 -24.55 10.48 -15.05
N SER A 700 -23.68 11.50 -15.10
CA SER A 700 -22.24 11.35 -14.85
C SER A 700 -21.94 10.75 -13.47
N THR A 701 -22.72 11.12 -12.44
CA THR A 701 -22.56 10.58 -11.08
C THR A 701 -22.89 9.09 -11.05
N ILE A 702 -24.00 8.69 -11.67
CA ILE A 702 -24.41 7.27 -11.76
C ILE A 702 -23.39 6.44 -12.54
N ILE A 703 -22.87 6.94 -13.66
CA ILE A 703 -21.78 6.27 -14.40
C ILE A 703 -20.55 6.05 -13.52
N GLY A 704 -20.19 7.04 -12.69
CA GLY A 704 -19.09 6.90 -11.74
C GLY A 704 -19.32 5.79 -10.72
N TRP A 705 -20.55 5.65 -10.22
CA TRP A 705 -20.92 4.55 -9.34
C TRP A 705 -20.91 3.18 -10.05
N ILE A 706 -21.41 3.11 -11.30
CA ILE A 706 -21.31 1.90 -12.14
C ILE A 706 -19.86 1.49 -12.30
N ALA A 707 -19.00 2.41 -12.73
CA ALA A 707 -17.57 2.13 -12.88
C ALA A 707 -16.93 1.67 -11.55
N GLY A 708 -17.33 2.25 -10.40
CA GLY A 708 -16.86 1.82 -9.09
C GLY A 708 -17.28 0.40 -8.70
N VAL A 709 -18.54 0.03 -8.97
CA VAL A 709 -19.06 -1.32 -8.70
C VAL A 709 -18.43 -2.37 -9.62
N LEU A 710 -18.20 -2.03 -10.89
CA LEU A 710 -17.54 -2.93 -11.84
C LEU A 710 -16.06 -3.17 -11.52
N ASP A 711 -15.40 -2.25 -10.80
CA ASP A 711 -14.01 -2.42 -10.34
C ASP A 711 -13.90 -3.39 -9.15
N ALA A 712 -15.00 -3.59 -8.40
CA ALA A 712 -15.01 -4.33 -7.14
C ALA A 712 -14.44 -5.76 -7.27
N GLU A 713 -13.76 -6.23 -6.22
CA GLU A 713 -12.97 -7.49 -6.21
C GLU A 713 -13.78 -8.79 -6.14
N ASP A 714 -15.11 -8.72 -6.12
CA ASP A 714 -15.96 -9.91 -6.09
C ASP A 714 -15.96 -10.62 -7.46
N GLU A 715 -15.25 -11.75 -7.55
CA GLU A 715 -15.12 -12.58 -8.75
C GLU A 715 -16.48 -12.97 -9.34
N ALA A 716 -17.46 -13.31 -8.50
CA ALA A 716 -18.80 -13.70 -8.93
C ALA A 716 -19.62 -12.50 -9.46
N ALA A 717 -19.38 -11.30 -8.94
CA ALA A 717 -19.96 -10.08 -9.48
C ALA A 717 -19.32 -9.70 -10.83
N ARG A 718 -17.99 -9.88 -10.95
CA ARG A 718 -17.26 -9.64 -12.21
C ARG A 718 -17.70 -10.58 -13.32
N GLU A 719 -17.85 -11.88 -13.03
CA GLU A 719 -18.34 -12.85 -14.01
C GLU A 719 -19.76 -12.51 -14.50
N ARG A 720 -20.67 -12.17 -13.58
CA ARG A 720 -22.03 -11.73 -13.91
C ARG A 720 -22.06 -10.42 -14.69
N ALA A 721 -21.20 -9.46 -14.37
CA ALA A 721 -21.09 -8.22 -15.15
C ALA A 721 -20.45 -8.48 -16.52
N GLY A 722 -19.50 -9.39 -16.61
CA GLY A 722 -18.80 -9.83 -17.82
C GLY A 722 -19.73 -10.48 -18.84
N SER A 723 -20.67 -11.32 -18.39
CA SER A 723 -21.69 -11.92 -19.28
C SER A 723 -22.65 -10.88 -19.88
N LYS A 724 -22.69 -9.67 -19.31
CA LYS A 724 -23.57 -8.55 -19.69
C LYS A 724 -22.83 -7.38 -20.35
N VAL A 725 -21.60 -7.59 -20.83
CA VAL A 725 -20.76 -6.54 -21.45
C VAL A 725 -21.48 -5.76 -22.56
N GLY A 726 -22.35 -6.41 -23.33
CA GLY A 726 -23.17 -5.73 -24.35
C GLY A 726 -24.04 -4.59 -23.80
N LEU A 727 -24.63 -4.76 -22.61
CA LEU A 727 -25.42 -3.71 -21.95
C LEU A 727 -24.53 -2.53 -21.55
N TRP A 728 -23.37 -2.81 -20.94
CA TRP A 728 -22.45 -1.77 -20.48
C TRP A 728 -21.84 -0.97 -21.64
N THR A 729 -21.59 -1.60 -22.79
CA THR A 729 -21.13 -0.87 -23.99
C THR A 729 -22.16 0.12 -24.54
N LYS A 730 -23.46 -0.11 -24.37
CA LYS A 730 -24.52 0.84 -24.76
C LYS A 730 -24.60 2.04 -23.83
N VAL A 731 -24.42 1.80 -22.53
CA VAL A 731 -24.30 2.86 -21.53
C VAL A 731 -23.06 3.72 -21.81
N LEU A 732 -21.92 3.08 -22.11
CA LEU A 732 -20.70 3.75 -22.55
C LEU A 732 -20.90 4.58 -23.83
N ALA A 733 -21.61 4.05 -24.83
CA ALA A 733 -21.92 4.76 -26.06
C ALA A 733 -22.75 6.02 -25.80
N SER A 734 -23.76 5.91 -24.93
CA SER A 734 -24.58 7.05 -24.52
C SER A 734 -23.74 8.10 -23.79
N ALA A 735 -22.87 7.68 -22.86
CA ALA A 735 -21.97 8.60 -22.16
C ALA A 735 -20.97 9.29 -23.11
N THR A 736 -20.43 8.54 -24.06
CA THR A 736 -19.49 9.06 -25.08
C THR A 736 -20.16 10.09 -25.99
N ALA A 737 -21.42 9.85 -26.40
CA ALA A 737 -22.18 10.77 -27.24
C ALA A 737 -22.47 12.12 -26.55
N GLN A 738 -22.52 12.16 -25.21
CA GLN A 738 -22.71 13.42 -24.47
C GLN A 738 -21.43 14.25 -24.33
N VAL A 739 -20.24 13.64 -24.43
CA VAL A 739 -18.96 14.35 -24.26
C VAL A 739 -18.78 15.54 -25.22
N PRO A 740 -19.04 15.43 -26.54
CA PRO A 740 -18.94 16.59 -27.45
C PRO A 740 -20.03 17.65 -27.21
N ILE A 741 -21.18 17.26 -26.65
CA ILE A 741 -22.32 18.16 -26.42
C ILE A 741 -22.09 18.98 -25.14
N ASN A 742 -21.58 18.33 -24.09
CA ASN A 742 -21.31 18.94 -22.79
C ASN A 742 -19.94 18.45 -22.27
N PHE A 743 -18.90 19.26 -22.52
CA PHE A 743 -17.53 18.93 -22.15
C PHE A 743 -17.26 19.16 -20.65
N GLU A 744 -17.87 18.33 -19.80
CA GLU A 744 -17.61 18.33 -18.36
C GLU A 744 -16.49 17.34 -18.00
N ILE A 745 -15.48 17.84 -17.26
CA ILE A 745 -14.34 17.02 -16.80
C ILE A 745 -14.81 15.80 -15.99
N ALA A 746 -15.88 15.96 -15.20
CA ALA A 746 -16.46 14.86 -14.43
C ALA A 746 -16.98 13.74 -15.35
N LEU A 747 -17.79 14.08 -16.36
CA LEU A 747 -18.31 13.13 -17.34
C LEU A 747 -17.17 12.42 -18.07
N VAL A 748 -16.19 13.16 -18.59
CA VAL A 748 -15.02 12.59 -19.27
C VAL A 748 -14.30 11.56 -18.39
N ASN A 749 -14.02 11.91 -17.14
CA ASN A 749 -13.34 11.02 -16.21
C ASN A 749 -14.15 9.76 -15.90
N GLN A 750 -15.46 9.87 -15.69
CA GLN A 750 -16.30 8.70 -15.41
C GLN A 750 -16.50 7.82 -16.64
N THR A 751 -16.64 8.41 -17.83
CA THR A 751 -16.67 7.67 -19.10
C THR A 751 -15.39 6.86 -19.31
N PHE A 752 -14.22 7.43 -19.04
CA PHE A 752 -12.96 6.68 -19.12
C PHE A 752 -12.82 5.59 -18.07
N ARG A 753 -13.27 5.84 -16.84
CA ARG A 753 -13.31 4.80 -15.81
C ARG A 753 -14.20 3.65 -16.25
N LEU A 754 -15.39 3.93 -16.77
CA LEU A 754 -16.30 2.91 -17.30
C LEU A 754 -15.67 2.14 -18.47
N LEU A 755 -15.08 2.85 -19.44
CA LEU A 755 -14.35 2.26 -20.57
C LEU A 755 -13.29 1.26 -20.11
N LYS A 756 -12.47 1.67 -19.12
CA LYS A 756 -11.41 0.84 -18.55
C LYS A 756 -11.96 -0.38 -17.81
N GLN A 757 -13.06 -0.24 -17.06
CA GLN A 757 -13.64 -1.39 -16.35
C GLN A 757 -14.30 -2.38 -17.30
N ILE A 758 -14.99 -1.91 -18.34
CA ILE A 758 -15.55 -2.79 -19.38
C ILE A 758 -14.44 -3.60 -20.05
N ASP A 759 -13.29 -2.98 -20.34
CA ASP A 759 -12.13 -3.67 -20.92
C ASP A 759 -11.53 -4.75 -19.99
N LYS A 760 -11.54 -4.51 -18.67
CA LYS A 760 -11.11 -5.53 -17.70
C LYS A 760 -12.09 -6.70 -17.59
N LEU A 761 -13.39 -6.45 -17.71
CA LEU A 761 -14.42 -7.49 -17.63
C LEU A 761 -14.35 -8.46 -18.81
N SER A 762 -14.09 -7.95 -20.01
CA SER A 762 -13.89 -8.75 -21.20
C SER A 762 -12.99 -8.01 -22.18
N THR A 763 -11.84 -8.61 -22.50
CA THR A 763 -10.92 -8.06 -23.49
C THR A 763 -11.62 -8.04 -24.85
N MET A 764 -11.73 -6.84 -25.44
CA MET A 764 -12.45 -6.65 -26.68
C MET A 764 -11.67 -7.22 -27.87
N HIS A 765 -12.24 -8.26 -28.48
CA HIS A 765 -11.70 -8.89 -29.69
C HIS A 765 -12.63 -8.67 -30.90
N PRO A 766 -12.08 -8.61 -32.13
CA PRO A 766 -12.89 -8.49 -33.35
C PRO A 766 -13.96 -9.58 -33.44
N GLY A 767 -15.14 -9.25 -33.97
CA GLY A 767 -16.21 -10.21 -34.27
C GLY A 767 -17.43 -10.19 -33.34
N THR A 768 -17.47 -9.32 -32.31
CA THR A 768 -18.67 -9.12 -31.47
C THR A 768 -19.23 -7.70 -31.60
N VAL A 769 -20.55 -7.54 -31.53
CA VAL A 769 -21.21 -6.22 -31.57
C VAL A 769 -20.69 -5.30 -30.47
N ALA A 770 -20.46 -5.84 -29.27
CA ALA A 770 -19.92 -5.09 -28.14
C ALA A 770 -18.51 -4.54 -28.43
N ALA A 771 -17.64 -5.29 -29.10
CA ALA A 771 -16.32 -4.83 -29.49
C ALA A 771 -16.37 -3.68 -30.51
N TYR A 772 -17.27 -3.75 -31.49
CA TYR A 772 -17.46 -2.64 -32.46
C TYR A 772 -18.01 -1.38 -31.79
N VAL A 773 -19.02 -1.51 -30.92
CA VAL A 773 -19.56 -0.35 -30.17
C VAL A 773 -18.49 0.25 -29.27
N TRP A 774 -17.70 -0.58 -28.58
CA TRP A 774 -16.59 -0.12 -27.75
C TRP A 774 -15.52 0.61 -28.59
N ALA A 775 -15.17 0.08 -29.76
CA ALA A 775 -14.21 0.68 -30.68
C ALA A 775 -14.68 2.05 -31.17
N GLU A 776 -15.97 2.16 -31.54
CA GLU A 776 -16.60 3.42 -31.95
C GLU A 776 -16.60 4.46 -30.82
N CYS A 777 -16.80 4.04 -29.56
CA CYS A 777 -16.70 4.95 -28.41
C CYS A 777 -15.29 5.53 -28.26
N VAL A 778 -14.25 4.69 -28.34
CA VAL A 778 -12.86 5.16 -28.25
C VAL A 778 -12.52 6.09 -29.42
N ALA A 779 -12.94 5.73 -30.64
CA ALA A 779 -12.76 6.56 -31.83
C ALA A 779 -13.40 7.94 -31.66
N ASN A 780 -14.66 7.99 -31.18
CA ASN A 780 -15.36 9.24 -30.91
C ASN A 780 -14.66 10.08 -29.83
N LEU A 781 -14.19 9.47 -28.73
CA LEU A 781 -13.43 10.20 -27.70
C LEU A 781 -12.13 10.79 -28.26
N MET A 782 -11.44 10.08 -29.17
CA MET A 782 -10.25 10.59 -29.85
C MET A 782 -10.59 11.73 -30.82
N SER A 783 -11.65 11.60 -31.61
CA SER A 783 -12.14 12.67 -32.50
C SER A 783 -12.44 13.95 -31.72
N VAL A 784 -13.14 13.83 -30.58
CA VAL A 784 -13.43 14.97 -29.69
C VAL A 784 -12.15 15.58 -29.12
N ALA A 785 -11.13 14.78 -28.84
CA ALA A 785 -9.84 15.29 -28.39
C ALA A 785 -9.13 16.11 -29.49
N LEU A 786 -9.24 15.67 -30.76
CA LEU A 786 -8.65 16.32 -31.92
C LEU A 786 -9.35 17.62 -32.34
N GLU A 787 -10.62 17.85 -31.95
CA GLU A 787 -11.34 19.11 -32.23
C GLU A 787 -10.73 20.33 -31.51
N GLU A 788 -10.29 20.16 -30.26
CA GLU A 788 -9.67 21.22 -29.43
C GLU A 788 -8.39 20.66 -28.77
N PRO A 789 -7.34 20.42 -29.57
CA PRO A 789 -6.21 19.61 -29.12
C PRO A 789 -5.41 20.29 -28.01
N ALA A 790 -5.41 21.62 -27.91
CA ALA A 790 -4.70 22.36 -26.85
C ALA A 790 -5.31 22.14 -25.46
N GLU A 791 -6.63 21.99 -25.37
CA GLU A 791 -7.34 21.88 -24.09
C GLU A 791 -7.63 20.43 -23.70
N ARG A 792 -7.63 19.52 -24.68
CA ARG A 792 -8.11 18.13 -24.53
C ARG A 792 -7.01 17.06 -24.58
N GLU A 793 -5.75 17.43 -24.41
CA GLU A 793 -4.60 16.50 -24.37
C GLU A 793 -4.79 15.31 -23.41
N ARG A 794 -5.37 15.53 -22.23
CA ARG A 794 -5.62 14.45 -21.25
C ARG A 794 -6.62 13.41 -21.76
N LEU A 795 -7.64 13.86 -22.48
CA LEU A 795 -8.62 12.99 -23.15
C LEU A 795 -7.92 12.21 -24.27
N ALA A 796 -7.09 12.87 -25.07
CA ALA A 796 -6.32 12.24 -26.14
C ALA A 796 -5.38 11.15 -25.60
N THR A 797 -4.60 11.46 -24.56
CA THR A 797 -3.64 10.52 -23.95
C THR A 797 -4.34 9.28 -23.40
N ALA A 798 -5.50 9.45 -22.77
CA ALA A 798 -6.29 8.33 -22.24
C ALA A 798 -6.92 7.48 -23.35
N ALA A 799 -7.41 8.07 -24.44
CA ALA A 799 -7.95 7.36 -25.60
C ALA A 799 -6.85 6.67 -26.44
N ALA A 800 -5.67 7.27 -26.54
CA ALA A 800 -4.53 6.73 -27.29
C ALA A 800 -4.10 5.33 -26.83
N ARG A 801 -4.21 5.04 -25.52
CA ARG A 801 -3.97 3.70 -24.98
C ARG A 801 -4.77 2.59 -25.67
N PHE A 802 -5.96 2.92 -26.17
CA PHE A 802 -6.91 1.97 -26.74
C PHE A 802 -6.96 1.99 -28.27
N LEU A 803 -6.50 3.07 -28.90
CA LEU A 803 -6.59 3.28 -30.35
C LEU A 803 -5.91 2.20 -31.21
N PRO A 804 -4.74 1.63 -30.85
CA PRO A 804 -4.16 0.51 -31.60
C PRO A 804 -5.10 -0.70 -31.73
N ARG A 805 -5.84 -0.99 -30.67
CA ARG A 805 -6.82 -2.09 -30.68
C ARG A 805 -8.11 -1.71 -31.42
N VAL A 806 -8.50 -0.44 -31.39
CA VAL A 806 -9.61 0.07 -32.24
C VAL A 806 -9.30 -0.20 -33.71
N ILE A 807 -8.08 0.10 -34.16
CA ILE A 807 -7.63 -0.16 -35.53
C ILE A 807 -7.69 -1.64 -35.88
N ALA A 808 -7.28 -2.52 -34.96
CA ALA A 808 -7.36 -3.97 -35.17
C ALA A 808 -8.82 -4.49 -35.24
N ILE A 809 -9.77 -3.81 -34.59
CA ILE A 809 -11.21 -4.16 -34.62
C ILE A 809 -11.90 -3.58 -35.85
N GLU A 810 -11.63 -2.31 -36.17
CA GLU A 810 -12.28 -1.52 -37.22
C GLU A 810 -11.24 -0.61 -37.92
N PRO A 811 -10.57 -1.12 -38.98
CA PRO A 811 -9.50 -0.40 -39.68
C PRO A 811 -9.91 0.93 -40.34
N SER A 812 -11.21 1.23 -40.48
CA SER A 812 -11.67 2.51 -41.00
C SER A 812 -11.26 3.71 -40.12
N HIS A 813 -10.93 3.46 -38.84
CA HIS A 813 -10.47 4.45 -37.87
C HIS A 813 -8.97 4.78 -37.94
N ASN A 814 -8.21 4.22 -38.90
CA ASN A 814 -6.77 4.51 -39.09
C ASN A 814 -6.46 6.00 -39.26
N HIS A 815 -7.41 6.76 -39.83
CA HIS A 815 -7.27 8.19 -40.04
C HIS A 815 -7.10 8.98 -38.72
N LEU A 816 -7.65 8.49 -37.60
CA LEU A 816 -7.51 9.14 -36.30
C LEU A 816 -6.08 9.05 -35.77
N LEU A 817 -5.44 7.88 -35.89
CA LEU A 817 -4.04 7.73 -35.50
C LEU A 817 -3.14 8.60 -36.41
N LYS A 818 -3.42 8.64 -37.72
CA LYS A 818 -2.71 9.54 -38.65
C LYS A 818 -2.84 11.02 -38.27
N ALA A 819 -4.00 11.46 -37.79
CA ALA A 819 -4.19 12.83 -37.31
C ALA A 819 -3.36 13.13 -36.04
N THR A 820 -3.22 12.17 -35.11
CA THR A 820 -2.36 12.34 -33.92
C THR A 820 -0.87 12.44 -34.21
N LEU A 821 -0.49 12.16 -35.46
CA LEU A 821 0.86 12.13 -36.00
C LEU A 821 1.19 13.37 -36.85
N GLU A 822 0.25 14.31 -36.95
CA GLU A 822 0.51 15.59 -37.60
C GLU A 822 1.45 16.46 -36.74
N PRO A 823 2.42 17.20 -37.33
CA PRO A 823 3.40 17.99 -36.57
C PRO A 823 2.76 18.96 -35.57
N GLU A 824 1.64 19.58 -35.95
CA GLU A 824 0.88 20.51 -35.10
C GLU A 824 0.39 19.84 -33.81
N ILE A 825 -0.02 18.58 -33.87
CA ILE A 825 -0.49 17.81 -32.70
C ILE A 825 0.69 17.32 -31.87
N MET A 826 1.74 16.83 -32.51
CA MET A 826 2.95 16.35 -31.82
C MET A 826 3.62 17.48 -31.02
N GLU A 827 3.70 18.70 -31.59
CA GLU A 827 4.21 19.88 -30.87
C GLU A 827 3.35 20.25 -29.65
N LEU A 828 2.03 20.05 -29.74
CA LEU A 828 1.08 20.47 -28.72
C LEU A 828 0.92 19.45 -27.58
N TRP A 829 0.82 18.16 -27.89
CA TRP A 829 0.61 17.10 -26.92
C TRP A 829 1.92 16.59 -26.32
N SER A 830 1.88 16.11 -25.08
CA SER A 830 3.00 15.39 -24.47
C SER A 830 3.30 14.11 -25.26
N PRO A 831 4.59 13.76 -25.48
CA PRO A 831 4.97 12.54 -26.20
C PRO A 831 4.45 11.21 -25.59
N ARG A 832 3.86 11.23 -24.39
CA ARG A 832 3.39 10.03 -23.67
C ARG A 832 2.42 9.17 -24.44
N TYR A 833 1.55 9.76 -25.26
CA TYR A 833 0.58 8.97 -26.04
C TYR A 833 1.29 8.12 -27.11
N LEU A 834 2.43 8.57 -27.64
CA LEU A 834 3.21 7.85 -28.66
C LEU A 834 3.77 6.54 -28.12
N TYR A 835 4.14 6.49 -26.83
CA TYR A 835 4.58 5.26 -26.19
C TYR A 835 3.53 4.15 -26.32
N HIS A 836 2.24 4.47 -26.13
CA HIS A 836 1.16 3.49 -26.25
C HIS A 836 1.00 2.94 -27.66
N TYR A 837 1.28 3.76 -28.69
CA TYR A 837 1.26 3.31 -30.07
C TYR A 837 2.45 2.42 -30.40
N VAL A 838 3.65 2.79 -29.94
CA VAL A 838 4.87 2.00 -30.12
C VAL A 838 4.78 0.66 -29.39
N GLU A 839 4.26 0.65 -28.16
CA GLU A 839 4.06 -0.57 -27.36
C GLU A 839 3.19 -1.61 -28.09
N ALA A 840 2.21 -1.15 -28.86
CA ALA A 840 1.24 -1.97 -29.60
C ALA A 840 1.48 -1.96 -31.13
N VAL A 841 2.70 -1.64 -31.57
CA VAL A 841 3.02 -1.47 -33.01
C VAL A 841 2.80 -2.73 -33.84
N ASP A 842 2.92 -3.92 -33.25
CA ASP A 842 2.64 -5.20 -33.90
C ASP A 842 1.16 -5.37 -34.26
N ALA A 843 0.26 -4.93 -33.37
CA ALA A 843 -1.18 -4.92 -33.63
C ALA A 843 -1.55 -3.90 -34.72
N ILE A 844 -0.90 -2.73 -34.73
CA ILE A 844 -1.08 -1.72 -35.78
C ILE A 844 -0.55 -2.27 -37.11
N ALA A 845 0.64 -2.86 -37.13
CA ALA A 845 1.26 -3.41 -38.32
C ALA A 845 0.46 -4.56 -38.94
N ALA A 846 -0.16 -5.41 -38.12
CA ALA A 846 -1.03 -6.48 -38.60
C ALA A 846 -2.28 -5.94 -39.33
N ALA A 847 -2.74 -4.73 -39.00
CA ALA A 847 -3.89 -4.08 -39.63
C ALA A 847 -3.50 -3.16 -40.80
N ASP A 848 -2.46 -2.33 -40.64
CA ASP A 848 -1.93 -1.39 -41.63
C ASP A 848 -0.40 -1.25 -41.46
N PRO A 849 0.39 -2.07 -42.19
CA PRO A 849 1.85 -2.06 -42.12
C PRO A 849 2.48 -0.71 -42.47
N ASP A 850 1.85 0.06 -43.36
CA ASP A 850 2.36 1.35 -43.82
C ASP A 850 2.15 2.42 -42.75
N LEU A 851 0.99 2.42 -42.07
CA LEU A 851 0.75 3.29 -40.92
C LEU A 851 1.71 3.00 -39.75
N ALA A 852 1.97 1.73 -39.45
CA ALA A 852 2.92 1.36 -38.40
C ALA A 852 4.35 1.83 -38.72
N ARG A 853 4.80 1.70 -39.97
CA ARG A 853 6.08 2.29 -40.42
C ARG A 853 6.09 3.80 -40.23
N ASP A 854 5.06 4.51 -40.70
CA ASP A 854 5.00 5.97 -40.66
C ASP A 854 5.04 6.49 -39.20
N LEU A 855 4.34 5.82 -38.29
CA LEU A 855 4.41 6.06 -36.84
C LEU A 855 5.86 5.98 -36.33
N LEU A 856 6.55 4.87 -36.58
CA LEU A 856 7.91 4.67 -36.07
C LEU A 856 8.88 5.71 -36.63
N VAL A 857 8.79 5.99 -37.93
CA VAL A 857 9.64 6.99 -38.61
C VAL A 857 9.42 8.38 -38.04
N GLN A 858 8.17 8.79 -37.82
CA GLN A 858 7.89 10.13 -37.28
C GLN A 858 8.34 10.29 -35.82
N VAL A 859 8.15 9.27 -34.98
CA VAL A 859 8.65 9.30 -33.59
C VAL A 859 10.17 9.41 -33.55
N LEU A 860 10.88 8.74 -34.47
CA LEU A 860 12.34 8.86 -34.59
C LEU A 860 12.79 10.22 -35.11
N ARG A 861 12.08 10.78 -36.10
CA ARG A 861 12.35 12.12 -36.68
C ARG A 861 12.20 13.25 -35.68
N TRP A 862 11.28 13.11 -34.75
CA TRP A 862 10.92 14.20 -33.87
C TRP A 862 11.93 14.39 -32.74
N SER A 863 12.22 15.65 -32.43
CA SER A 863 13.09 16.08 -31.33
C SER A 863 12.33 17.09 -30.47
N ASP A 864 12.34 16.87 -29.16
CA ASP A 864 11.75 17.78 -28.18
C ASP A 864 12.80 18.11 -27.11
N ASP A 865 13.33 19.33 -27.17
CA ASP A 865 14.34 19.84 -26.23
C ASP A 865 13.72 20.52 -25.00
N SER A 866 12.39 20.45 -24.82
CA SER A 866 11.72 21.07 -23.69
C SER A 866 11.88 20.27 -22.38
N ASP A 867 12.21 20.99 -21.30
CA ASP A 867 12.26 20.46 -19.94
C ASP A 867 10.91 20.59 -19.20
N ASP A 868 9.81 20.77 -19.94
CA ASP A 868 8.48 20.93 -19.36
C ASP A 868 8.08 19.67 -18.58
N VAL A 869 7.73 19.88 -17.31
CA VAL A 869 7.55 18.83 -16.33
C VAL A 869 6.08 18.41 -16.24
N SER A 870 5.82 17.12 -16.45
CA SER A 870 4.50 16.50 -16.31
C SER A 870 4.49 15.43 -15.20
N PRO A 871 3.37 15.23 -14.47
CA PRO A 871 3.29 14.22 -13.42
C PRO A 871 3.26 12.78 -14.00
N LEU A 872 4.24 11.97 -13.61
CA LEU A 872 4.37 10.55 -13.95
C LEU A 872 3.41 9.68 -13.14
N ILE A 873 3.36 9.90 -11.81
CA ILE A 873 2.45 9.22 -10.87
C ILE A 873 1.81 10.28 -9.99
N GLN A 874 0.48 10.29 -9.92
CA GLN A 874 -0.28 11.05 -8.93
C GLN A 874 -0.75 10.09 -7.82
N GLY A 875 0.09 9.93 -6.80
CA GLY A 875 -0.19 9.16 -5.58
C GLY A 875 0.38 9.87 -4.36
N ILE A 876 0.61 9.14 -3.25
CA ILE A 876 1.17 9.70 -2.00
C ILE A 876 2.54 10.38 -2.23
N VAL A 877 3.31 9.92 -3.24
CA VAL A 877 4.51 10.58 -3.74
C VAL A 877 4.27 10.95 -5.21
N THR A 878 4.33 12.24 -5.53
CA THR A 878 4.22 12.70 -6.92
C THR A 878 5.58 12.56 -7.59
N MET A 879 5.69 11.66 -8.56
CA MET A 879 6.85 11.59 -9.47
C MET A 879 6.54 12.41 -10.71
N THR A 880 7.56 13.04 -11.29
CA THR A 880 7.44 13.84 -12.50
C THR A 880 8.39 13.32 -13.58
N THR A 881 8.05 13.60 -14.83
CA THR A 881 8.82 13.28 -16.05
C THR A 881 8.86 14.54 -16.91
N THR A 882 9.85 14.67 -17.78
CA THR A 882 9.94 15.76 -18.76
C THR A 882 9.41 15.30 -20.12
N ARG A 883 8.95 16.23 -20.96
CA ARG A 883 8.57 15.92 -22.35
C ARG A 883 9.70 15.21 -23.10
N ARG A 884 10.94 15.69 -22.96
CA ARG A 884 12.13 15.03 -23.49
C ARG A 884 12.25 13.57 -23.03
N GLN A 885 12.12 13.31 -21.73
CA GLN A 885 12.19 11.94 -21.20
C GLN A 885 11.08 11.03 -21.74
N ASP A 886 9.87 11.56 -21.91
CA ASP A 886 8.74 10.79 -22.46
C ASP A 886 8.98 10.40 -23.92
N LEU A 887 9.53 11.32 -24.74
CA LEU A 887 9.89 11.04 -26.14
C LEU A 887 11.05 10.03 -26.23
N GLU A 888 12.10 10.20 -25.42
CA GLU A 888 13.23 9.28 -25.38
C GLU A 888 12.80 7.87 -24.93
N THR A 889 11.82 7.78 -24.03
CA THR A 889 11.21 6.51 -23.62
C THR A 889 10.44 5.85 -24.78
N ALA A 890 9.68 6.63 -25.55
CA ALA A 890 8.99 6.11 -26.74
C ALA A 890 9.99 5.59 -27.79
N LYS A 891 11.07 6.34 -28.08
CA LYS A 891 12.14 5.91 -28.99
C LYS A 891 12.83 4.63 -28.52
N TYR A 892 13.13 4.52 -27.23
CA TYR A 892 13.71 3.30 -26.65
C TYR A 892 12.80 2.07 -26.88
N GLU A 893 11.49 2.22 -26.68
CA GLU A 893 10.53 1.12 -26.88
C GLU A 893 10.44 0.68 -28.35
N ILE A 894 10.71 1.56 -29.34
CA ILE A 894 10.82 1.17 -30.76
C ILE A 894 11.90 0.09 -30.92
N GLY A 895 13.07 0.29 -30.31
CA GLY A 895 14.15 -0.69 -30.36
C GLY A 895 13.76 -2.05 -29.78
N ARG A 896 12.92 -2.08 -28.74
CA ARG A 896 12.41 -3.32 -28.13
C ARG A 896 11.33 -4.00 -28.96
N LYS A 897 10.50 -3.24 -29.66
CA LYS A 897 9.36 -3.72 -30.43
C LYS A 897 9.68 -3.99 -31.91
N MET A 898 10.86 -3.62 -32.36
CA MET A 898 11.27 -3.74 -33.76
C MET A 898 11.14 -5.15 -34.34
N ALA A 899 11.51 -6.20 -33.58
CA ALA A 899 11.37 -7.58 -34.04
C ALA A 899 9.90 -7.98 -34.26
N ALA A 900 9.00 -7.53 -33.37
CA ALA A 900 7.56 -7.78 -33.50
C ALA A 900 6.97 -7.01 -34.70
N PHE A 901 7.43 -5.78 -34.95
CA PHE A 901 7.05 -5.01 -36.13
C PHE A 901 7.48 -5.72 -37.43
N ILE A 902 8.75 -6.16 -37.55
CA ILE A 902 9.25 -6.85 -38.74
C ILE A 902 8.45 -8.13 -39.00
N SER A 903 8.10 -8.87 -37.95
CA SER A 903 7.30 -10.09 -38.07
C SER A 903 5.86 -9.83 -38.53
N ALA A 904 5.27 -8.68 -38.20
CA ALA A 904 3.88 -8.35 -38.51
C ALA A 904 3.72 -7.61 -39.85
N ALA A 905 4.67 -6.75 -40.22
CA ALA A 905 4.71 -6.02 -41.48
C ALA A 905 5.53 -6.79 -42.53
N ASP A 906 6.82 -6.47 -42.61
CA ASP A 906 7.87 -7.17 -43.36
C ASP A 906 9.23 -6.49 -43.11
N ILE A 907 10.30 -7.14 -43.59
CA ILE A 907 11.66 -6.60 -43.50
C ILE A 907 11.91 -5.38 -44.41
N ALA A 908 11.20 -5.23 -45.54
CA ALA A 908 11.46 -4.14 -46.48
C ALA A 908 11.03 -2.78 -45.89
N ARG A 909 9.85 -2.71 -45.27
CA ARG A 909 9.35 -1.51 -44.57
C ARG A 909 10.22 -1.10 -43.40
N SER A 910 10.92 -2.06 -42.79
CA SER A 910 11.82 -1.82 -41.67
C SER A 910 13.11 -1.09 -42.03
N ILE A 911 13.50 -1.09 -43.32
CA ILE A 911 14.68 -0.36 -43.82
C ILE A 911 14.51 1.14 -43.62
N GLU A 912 13.30 1.67 -43.82
CA GLU A 912 13.04 3.10 -43.63
C GLU A 912 13.12 3.50 -42.15
N VAL A 913 12.61 2.66 -41.26
CA VAL A 913 12.73 2.85 -39.80
C VAL A 913 14.20 2.79 -39.36
N LEU A 914 14.96 1.81 -39.87
CA LEU A 914 16.39 1.68 -39.60
C LEU A 914 17.17 2.90 -40.12
N ALA A 915 16.89 3.34 -41.35
CA ALA A 915 17.56 4.51 -41.94
C ALA A 915 17.30 5.78 -41.13
N GLU A 916 16.07 5.97 -40.65
CA GLU A 916 15.75 7.12 -39.81
C GLU A 916 16.42 7.04 -38.44
N ALA A 917 16.44 5.87 -37.80
CA ALA A 917 17.12 5.68 -36.51
C ALA A 917 18.63 5.91 -36.58
N LEU A 918 19.23 5.74 -37.77
CA LEU A 918 20.66 5.90 -38.02
C LEU A 918 21.01 7.30 -38.54
N ARG A 919 20.05 8.23 -38.60
CA ARG A 919 20.28 9.60 -39.03
C ARG A 919 21.21 10.32 -38.02
N PRO A 920 22.21 11.09 -38.48
CA PRO A 920 23.10 11.84 -37.59
C PRO A 920 22.37 12.99 -36.86
N ASP A 921 22.66 13.17 -35.56
CA ASP A 921 22.06 14.22 -34.70
C ASP A 921 22.44 15.66 -35.08
N SER A 922 23.50 15.87 -35.88
CA SER A 922 23.92 17.19 -36.33
C SER A 922 24.26 17.20 -37.82
N ASP A 923 23.54 18.01 -38.59
CA ASP A 923 23.80 18.24 -40.02
C ASP A 923 25.16 18.96 -40.26
N GLU A 924 25.76 19.59 -39.23
CA GLU A 924 26.99 20.39 -39.36
C GLU A 924 28.28 19.56 -39.56
N LEU A 925 28.40 18.36 -38.96
CA LEU A 925 29.63 17.55 -39.06
C LEU A 925 29.68 16.66 -40.32
N THR A 926 28.53 16.23 -40.83
CA THR A 926 28.44 15.24 -41.92
C THR A 926 28.50 15.88 -43.31
N THR A 927 28.02 17.11 -43.46
CA THR A 927 28.13 17.88 -44.71
C THR A 927 29.55 18.34 -45.01
N GLU A 928 30.42 18.45 -43.99
CA GLU A 928 31.74 19.03 -44.14
C GLU A 928 32.86 18.05 -44.55
N VAL A 929 32.75 16.75 -44.29
CA VAL A 929 33.89 15.81 -44.35
C VAL A 929 33.81 14.77 -45.50
N GLY A 930 32.64 14.63 -46.16
CA GLY A 930 32.41 13.70 -47.26
C GLY A 930 32.42 12.22 -46.85
N GLY A 931 31.74 11.35 -47.60
CA GLY A 931 31.65 9.90 -47.34
C GLY A 931 32.44 9.02 -48.32
N TYR A 932 32.48 7.72 -48.07
CA TYR A 932 32.95 6.71 -49.03
C TYR A 932 31.79 6.30 -49.93
N MET A 933 31.93 6.51 -51.23
CA MET A 933 30.90 6.13 -52.20
C MET A 933 30.74 4.61 -52.25
N ILE A 934 29.50 4.17 -52.25
CA ILE A 934 29.13 2.77 -52.47
C ILE A 934 28.13 2.68 -53.61
N SER A 935 28.26 1.64 -54.42
CA SER A 935 27.36 1.42 -55.55
C SER A 935 27.15 -0.07 -55.79
N VAL A 936 25.90 -0.45 -56.04
CA VAL A 936 25.51 -1.79 -56.46
C VAL A 936 24.47 -1.67 -57.57
N ARG A 937 24.69 -2.36 -58.69
CA ARG A 937 23.79 -2.31 -59.86
C ARG A 937 23.49 -0.85 -60.27
N ALA A 938 22.23 -0.40 -60.12
CA ALA A 938 21.79 0.98 -60.38
C ALA A 938 21.64 1.83 -59.09
N ALA A 939 21.77 1.22 -57.91
CA ALA A 939 21.73 1.93 -56.64
C ALA A 939 23.09 2.58 -56.34
N GLN A 940 23.05 3.85 -55.94
CA GLN A 940 24.21 4.59 -55.46
C GLN A 940 23.92 5.14 -54.07
N GLY A 941 24.94 5.14 -53.23
CA GLY A 941 24.90 5.65 -51.86
C GLY A 941 26.27 6.04 -51.36
N GLN A 942 26.36 6.32 -50.06
CA GLN A 942 27.60 6.66 -49.39
C GLN A 942 27.60 6.15 -47.96
N VAL A 943 28.79 5.86 -47.44
CA VAL A 943 29.03 5.54 -46.02
C VAL A 943 29.76 6.71 -45.39
N ASP A 944 29.26 7.19 -44.26
CA ASP A 944 29.86 8.33 -43.57
C ASP A 944 31.24 7.96 -43.02
N ARG A 945 32.21 8.88 -43.11
CA ARG A 945 33.59 8.67 -42.64
C ARG A 945 33.68 8.45 -41.13
N TYR A 946 32.73 9.03 -40.39
CA TYR A 946 32.66 8.97 -38.94
C TYR A 946 31.21 8.67 -38.55
N GLY A 947 31.02 7.87 -37.50
CA GLY A 947 29.73 7.60 -36.89
C GLY A 947 29.87 7.57 -35.37
N SER A 948 28.83 7.96 -34.65
CA SER A 948 28.75 7.82 -33.19
C SER A 948 28.47 6.38 -32.78
N TRP A 949 28.81 6.00 -31.55
CA TRP A 949 28.38 4.71 -31.01
C TRP A 949 26.86 4.63 -30.94
N LEU A 950 26.25 3.65 -31.62
CA LEU A 950 24.78 3.49 -31.61
C LEU A 950 24.20 3.23 -30.21
N GLN A 951 24.99 2.71 -29.28
CA GLN A 951 24.56 2.46 -27.90
C GLN A 951 24.41 3.73 -27.04
N TYR A 952 24.96 4.87 -27.48
CA TYR A 952 24.87 6.15 -26.80
C TYR A 952 24.04 7.18 -27.58
N GLY A 953 23.39 6.75 -28.67
CA GLY A 953 22.49 7.61 -29.44
C GLY A 953 21.15 7.85 -28.72
N PRO A 954 20.29 8.72 -29.30
CA PRO A 954 18.96 9.01 -28.79
C PRO A 954 18.11 7.76 -28.51
N GLY A 955 17.14 7.90 -27.63
CA GLY A 955 16.28 6.81 -27.15
C GLY A 955 17.04 5.75 -26.35
N HIS A 956 18.06 6.15 -25.58
CA HIS A 956 18.92 5.23 -24.81
C HIS A 956 19.51 4.08 -25.66
N GLY A 957 19.94 4.40 -26.88
CA GLY A 957 20.48 3.42 -27.82
C GLY A 957 19.41 2.66 -28.62
N ALA A 958 18.24 3.25 -28.86
CA ALA A 958 17.16 2.69 -29.67
C ALA A 958 17.65 2.16 -31.03
N ALA A 959 18.50 2.93 -31.71
CA ALA A 959 19.08 2.57 -33.01
C ALA A 959 19.84 1.24 -32.98
N LYS A 960 20.54 0.93 -31.89
CA LYS A 960 21.22 -0.36 -31.70
C LYS A 960 20.23 -1.51 -31.57
N GLY A 961 19.15 -1.31 -30.82
CA GLY A 961 18.05 -2.28 -30.71
C GLY A 961 17.40 -2.56 -32.06
N ILE A 962 17.12 -1.50 -32.83
CA ILE A 962 16.54 -1.57 -34.18
C ILE A 962 17.47 -2.34 -35.13
N LEU A 963 18.76 -1.99 -35.19
CA LEU A 963 19.75 -2.67 -36.01
C LEU A 963 19.89 -4.16 -35.65
N THR A 964 19.89 -4.48 -34.35
CA THR A 964 19.99 -5.86 -33.88
C THR A 964 18.79 -6.68 -34.37
N ALA A 965 17.57 -6.17 -34.18
CA ALA A 965 16.36 -6.84 -34.65
C ALA A 965 16.33 -7.00 -36.18
N PHE A 966 16.76 -5.98 -36.92
CA PHE A 966 16.86 -6.03 -38.39
C PHE A 966 17.82 -7.13 -38.87
N VAL A 967 19.02 -7.17 -38.30
CA VAL A 967 20.05 -8.17 -38.64
C VAL A 967 19.58 -9.59 -38.31
N THR A 968 18.93 -9.78 -37.15
CA THR A 968 18.35 -11.09 -36.80
C THR A 968 17.28 -11.52 -37.81
N ALA A 969 16.36 -10.63 -38.19
CA ALA A 969 15.34 -10.94 -39.20
C ALA A 969 15.95 -11.20 -40.58
N LEU A 970 17.02 -10.49 -40.96
CA LEU A 970 17.73 -10.68 -42.22
C LEU A 970 18.32 -12.10 -42.35
N LEU A 971 18.84 -12.66 -41.24
CA LEU A 971 19.30 -14.06 -41.20
C LEU A 971 18.16 -15.06 -41.41
N GLU A 972 16.97 -14.79 -40.89
CA GLU A 972 15.80 -15.67 -41.07
C GLU A 972 15.27 -15.65 -42.52
N VAL A 973 15.32 -14.49 -43.18
CA VAL A 973 14.92 -14.30 -44.59
C VAL A 973 15.80 -15.09 -45.56
N SER A 974 17.04 -15.43 -45.18
CA SER A 974 17.98 -16.20 -46.00
C SER A 974 17.53 -17.63 -46.36
N THR A 975 16.30 -18.02 -46.00
CA THR A 975 15.71 -19.34 -46.27
C THR A 975 14.46 -19.31 -47.16
N GLY A 976 14.04 -18.15 -47.71
CA GLY A 976 12.76 -17.99 -48.44
C GLY A 976 12.75 -17.03 -49.65
N ASP A 977 11.58 -16.93 -50.31
CA ASP A 977 11.22 -16.34 -51.62
C ASP A 977 11.35 -14.79 -51.74
N ALA A 978 12.18 -14.13 -50.90
CA ALA A 978 12.32 -12.66 -50.88
C ALA A 978 13.37 -12.15 -51.88
N ASP A 979 13.08 -11.03 -52.56
CA ASP A 979 14.02 -10.36 -53.47
C ASP A 979 15.14 -9.65 -52.67
N LEU A 980 16.17 -10.42 -52.31
CA LEU A 980 17.36 -9.95 -51.58
C LEU A 980 18.09 -8.85 -52.35
N ASP A 981 18.05 -8.85 -53.68
CA ASP A 981 18.70 -7.85 -54.51
C ASP A 981 18.01 -6.48 -54.37
N ALA A 982 16.67 -6.45 -54.39
CA ALA A 982 15.92 -5.23 -54.12
C ALA A 982 16.16 -4.68 -52.71
N LEU A 983 16.31 -5.57 -51.71
CA LEU A 983 16.61 -5.20 -50.33
C LEU A 983 17.99 -4.55 -50.19
N VAL A 984 19.02 -5.16 -50.79
CA VAL A 984 20.40 -4.63 -50.81
C VAL A 984 20.44 -3.28 -51.54
N ASP A 985 19.72 -3.15 -52.66
CA ASP A 985 19.60 -1.89 -53.39
C ASP A 985 19.01 -0.77 -52.53
N ASP A 986 17.98 -1.05 -51.71
CA ASP A 986 17.37 -0.05 -50.83
C ASP A 986 18.25 0.30 -49.63
N LEU A 987 18.95 -0.69 -49.05
CA LEU A 987 19.97 -0.46 -48.01
C LEU A 987 21.08 0.47 -48.51
N VAL A 988 21.58 0.25 -49.73
CA VAL A 988 22.62 1.12 -50.33
C VAL A 988 22.13 2.55 -50.50
N ARG A 989 20.86 2.76 -50.88
CA ARG A 989 20.30 4.12 -51.05
C ARG A 989 20.14 4.87 -49.72
N ARG A 990 19.83 4.16 -48.64
CA ARG A 990 19.33 4.77 -47.39
C ARG A 990 20.32 4.73 -46.23
N ILE A 991 21.12 3.69 -46.09
CA ILE A 991 21.98 3.48 -44.91
C ILE A 991 23.36 4.11 -45.14
N ARG A 992 23.73 5.04 -44.25
CA ARG A 992 25.04 5.71 -44.28
C ARG A 992 25.95 5.36 -43.11
N HIS A 993 25.38 4.87 -42.00
CA HIS A 993 26.11 4.70 -40.74
C HIS A 993 27.10 3.52 -40.80
N PRO A 994 28.39 3.72 -40.46
CA PRO A 994 29.42 2.69 -40.61
C PRO A 994 29.24 1.49 -39.66
N GLU A 995 28.78 1.69 -38.43
CA GLU A 995 28.49 0.58 -37.49
C GLU A 995 27.35 -0.32 -38.01
N ALA A 996 26.38 0.24 -38.75
CA ALA A 996 25.30 -0.52 -39.36
C ALA A 996 25.81 -1.38 -40.53
N TRP A 997 26.62 -0.79 -41.42
CA TRP A 997 27.27 -1.54 -42.50
C TRP A 997 28.20 -2.63 -41.98
N GLN A 998 28.91 -2.38 -40.89
CA GLN A 998 29.73 -3.41 -40.24
C GLN A 998 28.87 -4.60 -39.78
N ALA A 999 27.73 -4.35 -39.15
CA ALA A 999 26.81 -5.39 -38.72
C ALA A 999 26.20 -6.15 -39.92
N LEU A 1000 25.74 -5.45 -40.95
CA LEU A 1000 25.18 -6.05 -42.17
C LEU A 1000 26.19 -6.96 -42.89
N LEU A 1001 27.43 -6.51 -43.06
CA LEU A 1001 28.50 -7.30 -43.69
C LEU A 1001 28.90 -8.53 -42.84
N ALA A 1002 28.95 -8.39 -41.52
CA ALA A 1002 29.20 -9.51 -40.62
C ALA A 1002 28.08 -10.56 -40.73
N THR A 1003 26.83 -10.11 -40.79
CA THR A 1003 25.65 -10.96 -40.97
C THR A 1003 25.68 -11.71 -42.30
N ALA A 1004 26.05 -11.01 -43.38
CA ALA A 1004 26.22 -11.64 -44.69
C ALA A 1004 27.33 -12.71 -44.70
N ALA A 1005 28.39 -12.53 -43.88
CA ALA A 1005 29.44 -13.53 -43.73
C ALA A 1005 29.00 -14.78 -42.95
N GLU A 1006 27.94 -14.70 -42.13
CA GLU A 1006 27.36 -15.85 -41.43
C GLU A 1006 26.48 -16.73 -42.33
N SER A 1007 25.96 -16.18 -43.44
CA SER A 1007 25.22 -16.92 -44.47
C SER A 1007 25.83 -16.70 -45.87
N PRO A 1008 26.97 -17.36 -46.19
CA PRO A 1008 27.74 -17.06 -47.40
C PRO A 1008 27.03 -17.42 -48.72
N ALA A 1009 26.20 -18.47 -48.70
CA ALA A 1009 25.52 -18.98 -49.89
C ALA A 1009 24.38 -18.07 -50.39
N ASP A 1010 23.73 -17.34 -49.48
CA ASP A 1010 22.55 -16.52 -49.78
C ASP A 1010 22.87 -15.03 -49.60
N LEU A 1011 22.95 -14.56 -48.34
CA LEU A 1011 23.24 -13.15 -48.03
C LEU A 1011 24.65 -12.75 -48.49
N GLY A 1012 25.62 -13.66 -48.40
CA GLY A 1012 26.98 -13.40 -48.83
C GLY A 1012 27.08 -13.05 -50.31
N HIS A 1013 26.41 -13.82 -51.18
CA HIS A 1013 26.34 -13.52 -52.62
C HIS A 1013 25.56 -12.23 -52.91
N ALA A 1014 24.47 -11.94 -52.18
CA ALA A 1014 23.67 -10.72 -52.37
C ALA A 1014 24.44 -9.44 -52.00
N PHE A 1015 25.25 -9.46 -50.93
CA PHE A 1015 26.04 -8.30 -50.48
C PHE A 1015 27.39 -8.15 -51.21
N LEU A 1016 27.87 -9.21 -51.88
CA LEU A 1016 29.15 -9.20 -52.59
C LEU A 1016 29.33 -8.03 -53.56
N PRO A 1017 28.33 -7.68 -54.41
CA PRO A 1017 28.47 -6.58 -55.37
C PRO A 1017 28.69 -5.21 -54.72
N VAL A 1018 28.27 -5.01 -53.47
CA VAL A 1018 28.43 -3.72 -52.76
C VAL A 1018 29.91 -3.42 -52.51
N LEU A 1019 30.73 -4.47 -52.30
CA LEU A 1019 32.17 -4.34 -52.06
C LEU A 1019 32.96 -3.88 -53.29
N LYS A 1020 32.44 -4.10 -54.51
CA LYS A 1020 33.12 -3.76 -55.78
C LYS A 1020 33.46 -2.28 -55.93
N SER A 1021 32.70 -1.42 -55.23
CA SER A 1021 32.92 0.03 -55.22
C SER A 1021 34.14 0.48 -54.43
N GLY A 1022 34.80 -0.41 -53.66
CA GLY A 1022 35.99 -0.11 -52.86
C GLY A 1022 35.72 0.69 -51.58
N GLY A 1023 34.58 1.38 -51.47
CA GLY A 1023 34.26 2.27 -50.34
C GLY A 1023 34.20 1.59 -48.96
N LEU A 1024 33.49 0.46 -48.86
CA LEU A 1024 33.38 -0.31 -47.60
C LEU A 1024 34.68 -1.01 -47.20
N ILE A 1025 35.54 -1.32 -48.18
CA ILE A 1025 36.86 -1.93 -47.97
C ILE A 1025 37.84 -0.87 -47.43
N ALA A 1026 37.78 0.34 -47.98
CA ALA A 1026 38.57 1.48 -47.58
C ALA A 1026 38.27 1.95 -46.14
N HIS A 1027 36.99 2.01 -45.76
CA HIS A 1027 36.54 2.56 -44.48
C HIS A 1027 37.03 1.72 -43.27
N SER A 1028 37.61 2.40 -42.27
CA SER A 1028 38.33 1.77 -41.16
C SER A 1028 37.48 0.85 -40.27
N GLN A 1029 36.20 1.17 -40.05
CA GLN A 1029 35.30 0.37 -39.19
C GLN A 1029 34.65 -0.83 -39.90
N THR A 1030 34.41 -0.73 -41.22
CA THR A 1030 33.70 -1.76 -42.00
C THR A 1030 34.67 -2.77 -42.62
N ARG A 1031 35.93 -2.38 -42.83
CA ARG A 1031 37.01 -3.20 -43.41
C ARG A 1031 37.09 -4.60 -42.81
N ALA A 1032 37.01 -4.71 -41.49
CA ALA A 1032 37.12 -5.99 -40.82
C ALA A 1032 35.95 -6.93 -41.15
N ALA A 1033 34.72 -6.38 -41.25
CA ALA A 1033 33.54 -7.13 -41.66
C ALA A 1033 33.58 -7.45 -43.17
N ALA A 1034 34.04 -6.52 -44.00
CA ALA A 1034 34.24 -6.75 -45.44
C ALA A 1034 35.23 -7.90 -45.71
N GLY A 1035 36.38 -7.92 -45.02
CA GLY A 1035 37.37 -9.00 -45.15
C GLY A 1035 36.84 -10.35 -44.66
N LYS A 1036 36.01 -10.37 -43.61
CA LYS A 1036 35.31 -11.60 -43.17
C LYS A 1036 34.33 -12.11 -44.22
N LEU A 1037 33.56 -11.21 -44.84
CA LEU A 1037 32.64 -11.56 -45.91
C LEU A 1037 33.38 -12.14 -47.13
N ILE A 1038 34.43 -11.46 -47.61
CA ILE A 1038 35.28 -11.93 -48.72
C ILE A 1038 35.78 -13.35 -48.45
N ARG A 1039 36.33 -13.60 -47.26
CA ARG A 1039 36.81 -14.92 -46.87
C ARG A 1039 35.71 -15.98 -46.80
N ALA A 1040 34.51 -15.59 -46.37
CA ALA A 1040 33.39 -16.51 -46.21
C ALA A 1040 32.79 -16.93 -47.57
N VAL A 1041 32.73 -16.01 -48.55
CA VAL A 1041 32.21 -16.30 -49.90
C VAL A 1041 33.27 -16.86 -50.86
N GLY A 1042 34.56 -16.67 -50.58
CA GLY A 1042 35.67 -17.10 -51.45
C GLY A 1042 35.51 -18.51 -52.03
N PRO A 1043 35.16 -19.55 -51.23
CA PRO A 1043 34.95 -20.90 -51.76
C PRO A 1043 33.80 -21.02 -52.77
N SER A 1044 32.72 -20.23 -52.64
CA SER A 1044 31.49 -20.35 -53.44
C SER A 1044 31.45 -19.48 -54.70
N ILE A 1045 32.29 -18.45 -54.80
CA ILE A 1045 32.28 -17.51 -55.93
C ILE A 1045 33.16 -17.96 -57.11
N SER A 1046 32.84 -17.47 -58.30
CA SER A 1046 33.61 -17.74 -59.53
C SER A 1046 34.94 -16.99 -59.58
N THR A 1047 35.89 -17.45 -60.39
CA THR A 1047 37.18 -16.77 -60.56
C THR A 1047 37.04 -15.34 -61.13
N ALA A 1048 35.97 -15.06 -61.89
CA ALA A 1048 35.69 -13.71 -62.37
C ALA A 1048 35.20 -12.78 -61.24
N GLU A 1049 34.38 -13.31 -60.32
CA GLU A 1049 33.93 -12.57 -59.15
C GLU A 1049 35.07 -12.35 -58.13
N GLU A 1050 35.97 -13.34 -57.97
CA GLU A 1050 37.20 -13.18 -57.18
C GLU A 1050 38.07 -12.05 -57.76
N HIS A 1051 38.23 -12.01 -59.09
CA HIS A 1051 38.98 -10.94 -59.75
C HIS A 1051 38.34 -9.55 -59.57
N ASP A 1052 37.01 -9.45 -59.54
CA ASP A 1052 36.34 -8.19 -59.20
C ASP A 1052 36.66 -7.74 -57.76
N LEU A 1053 36.82 -8.67 -56.82
CA LEU A 1053 37.24 -8.37 -55.44
C LEU A 1053 38.72 -7.96 -55.36
N GLU A 1054 39.58 -8.60 -56.14
CA GLU A 1054 40.98 -8.19 -56.29
C GLU A 1054 41.06 -6.72 -56.74
N GLN A 1055 40.29 -6.34 -57.76
CA GLN A 1055 40.23 -4.95 -58.23
C GLN A 1055 39.64 -4.02 -57.17
N ALA A 1056 38.66 -4.47 -56.39
CA ALA A 1056 38.08 -3.68 -55.29
C ALA A 1056 39.09 -3.44 -54.14
N ILE A 1057 39.92 -4.43 -53.81
CA ILE A 1057 41.00 -4.31 -52.81
C ILE A 1057 42.09 -3.35 -53.30
N LEU A 1058 42.49 -3.45 -54.57
CA LEU A 1058 43.50 -2.57 -55.19
C LEU A 1058 43.01 -1.12 -55.35
N THR A 1059 41.71 -0.92 -55.57
CA THR A 1059 41.10 0.42 -55.66
C THR A 1059 40.80 1.03 -54.29
N GLY A 1060 40.59 0.22 -53.25
CA GLY A 1060 40.37 0.65 -51.86
C GLY A 1060 41.27 1.80 -51.37
N PRO A 1061 42.61 1.70 -51.48
CA PRO A 1061 43.55 2.76 -51.09
C PRO A 1061 43.38 4.07 -51.85
N THR A 1062 42.80 4.05 -53.05
CA THR A 1062 42.54 5.29 -53.80
C THR A 1062 41.41 6.12 -53.18
N HIS A 1063 40.55 5.48 -52.36
CA HIS A 1063 39.46 6.15 -51.65
C HIS A 1063 39.90 6.81 -50.33
N PHE A 1064 41.12 6.54 -49.81
CA PHE A 1064 41.68 7.22 -48.64
C PHE A 1064 43.18 7.47 -48.82
N ARG A 1065 43.62 8.74 -48.87
CA ARG A 1065 45.07 9.05 -49.01
C ARG A 1065 45.75 9.09 -47.64
N HIS A 1066 46.42 8.00 -47.27
CA HIS A 1066 47.36 8.02 -46.15
C HIS A 1066 48.73 8.52 -46.63
N PRO A 1067 49.40 9.46 -45.92
CA PRO A 1067 50.70 10.03 -46.33
C PRO A 1067 51.89 9.07 -46.22
N SER A 1068 51.68 7.82 -45.81
CA SER A 1068 52.73 6.80 -45.65
C SER A 1068 52.41 5.57 -46.50
N ASP A 1069 53.35 5.20 -47.36
CA ASP A 1069 53.27 3.99 -48.19
C ASP A 1069 53.21 2.72 -47.32
N GLU A 1070 53.87 2.70 -46.15
CA GLU A 1070 53.87 1.55 -45.24
C GLU A 1070 52.48 1.19 -44.71
N VAL A 1071 51.61 2.19 -44.48
CA VAL A 1071 50.25 1.97 -43.98
C VAL A 1071 49.32 1.46 -45.07
N THR A 1072 49.51 1.95 -46.30
CA THR A 1072 48.80 1.46 -47.50
C THR A 1072 49.20 0.01 -47.80
N GLU A 1073 50.48 -0.29 -47.70
CA GLU A 1073 51.01 -1.64 -47.90
C GLU A 1073 50.52 -2.61 -46.81
N HIS A 1074 50.52 -2.18 -45.55
CA HIS A 1074 49.98 -2.97 -44.44
C HIS A 1074 48.46 -3.22 -44.57
N PHE A 1075 47.71 -2.24 -45.09
CA PHE A 1075 46.28 -2.37 -45.39
C PHE A 1075 46.02 -3.42 -46.49
N LEU A 1076 46.77 -3.37 -47.58
CA LEU A 1076 46.66 -4.33 -48.67
C LEU A 1076 47.02 -5.73 -48.16
N ASP A 1077 48.06 -5.83 -47.34
CA ASP A 1077 48.50 -7.10 -46.76
C ASP A 1077 47.41 -7.79 -45.91
N GLN A 1078 46.65 -7.03 -45.12
CA GLN A 1078 45.55 -7.55 -44.30
C GLN A 1078 44.38 -8.12 -45.13
N LEU A 1079 44.04 -7.48 -46.26
CA LEU A 1079 42.90 -7.86 -47.10
C LEU A 1079 43.27 -8.92 -48.14
N CYS A 1080 44.53 -8.98 -48.61
CA CYS A 1080 45.02 -10.06 -49.47
C CYS A 1080 44.86 -11.42 -48.80
N GLY A 1081 45.08 -11.50 -47.48
CA GLY A 1081 44.90 -12.71 -46.69
C GLY A 1081 43.45 -13.21 -46.56
N CYS A 1082 42.47 -12.46 -47.07
CA CYS A 1082 41.06 -12.85 -47.11
C CYS A 1082 40.65 -13.56 -48.41
N LEU A 1083 41.41 -13.41 -49.49
CA LEU A 1083 41.11 -13.98 -50.81
C LEU A 1083 41.38 -15.49 -50.85
N ASP A 1084 40.71 -16.19 -51.75
CA ASP A 1084 40.98 -17.60 -52.02
C ASP A 1084 42.26 -17.73 -52.85
N ILE A 1085 43.33 -18.26 -52.22
CA ILE A 1085 44.68 -18.33 -52.79
C ILE A 1085 44.72 -19.07 -54.14
N ASP A 1086 43.79 -20.01 -54.37
CA ASP A 1086 43.74 -20.81 -55.59
C ASP A 1086 43.03 -20.08 -56.75
N LYS A 1087 42.39 -18.94 -56.48
CA LYS A 1087 41.59 -18.16 -57.44
C LYS A 1087 42.19 -16.80 -57.80
N ILE A 1088 43.26 -16.36 -57.11
CA ILE A 1088 43.89 -15.05 -57.35
C ILE A 1088 44.46 -14.95 -58.76
N GLN A 1089 44.03 -13.96 -59.55
CA GLN A 1089 44.50 -13.71 -60.92
C GLN A 1089 45.54 -12.58 -61.02
N ASP A 1090 45.45 -11.56 -60.18
CA ASP A 1090 46.41 -10.46 -60.18
C ASP A 1090 47.79 -10.91 -59.68
N SER A 1091 48.80 -10.73 -60.53
CA SER A 1091 50.16 -11.19 -60.25
C SER A 1091 50.83 -10.53 -59.04
N ALA A 1092 50.44 -9.29 -58.70
CA ALA A 1092 51.00 -8.56 -57.57
C ALA A 1092 50.38 -9.05 -56.25
N LEU A 1093 49.06 -9.27 -56.23
CA LEU A 1093 48.36 -9.86 -55.07
C LEU A 1093 48.77 -11.32 -54.85
N ALA A 1094 48.91 -12.13 -55.91
CA ALA A 1094 49.32 -13.53 -55.80
C ALA A 1094 50.73 -13.68 -55.20
N GLU A 1095 51.68 -12.84 -55.61
CA GLU A 1095 53.03 -12.82 -55.04
C GLU A 1095 53.02 -12.35 -53.57
N ARG A 1096 52.21 -11.34 -53.25
CA ARG A 1096 52.00 -10.87 -51.88
C ARG A 1096 51.48 -11.95 -50.94
N THR A 1097 50.42 -12.65 -51.35
CA THR A 1097 49.81 -13.73 -50.57
C THR A 1097 50.78 -14.91 -50.41
N ARG A 1098 51.60 -15.21 -51.44
CA ARG A 1098 52.67 -16.22 -51.36
C ARG A 1098 53.73 -15.86 -50.33
N LEU A 1099 54.21 -14.60 -50.34
CA LEU A 1099 55.21 -14.11 -49.37
C LEU A 1099 54.67 -14.12 -47.93
N GLN A 1100 53.39 -13.84 -47.73
CA GLN A 1100 52.73 -13.92 -46.42
C GLN A 1100 52.56 -15.36 -45.93
N ALA A 1101 52.25 -16.30 -46.83
CA ALA A 1101 52.19 -17.73 -46.49
C ALA A 1101 53.56 -18.29 -46.06
N GLU A 1102 54.66 -17.70 -46.57
CA GLU A 1102 56.04 -18.03 -46.18
C GLU A 1102 56.48 -17.34 -44.86
N ALA A 1103 55.79 -16.27 -44.41
CA ALA A 1103 56.13 -15.45 -43.25
C ALA A 1103 55.01 -15.41 -42.20
N ASP A 1104 54.94 -16.41 -41.31
CA ASP A 1104 54.00 -16.53 -40.16
C ASP A 1104 52.49 -16.28 -40.44
N GLY A 1105 52.07 -16.14 -41.70
CA GLY A 1105 50.71 -15.88 -42.15
C GLY A 1105 50.39 -14.39 -42.38
N PRO A 1106 49.25 -14.08 -43.03
CA PRO A 1106 48.82 -12.70 -43.25
C PRO A 1106 48.63 -11.97 -41.91
N PRO A 1107 48.92 -10.65 -41.85
CA PRO A 1107 48.68 -9.86 -40.65
C PRO A 1107 47.20 -9.98 -40.23
N PRO A 1108 46.90 -10.13 -38.93
CA PRO A 1108 45.53 -10.26 -38.49
C PRO A 1108 44.75 -9.00 -38.85
N ILE A 1109 43.55 -9.18 -39.40
CA ILE A 1109 42.63 -8.07 -39.62
C ILE A 1109 42.34 -7.43 -38.25
N PRO A 1110 42.60 -6.12 -38.07
CA PRO A 1110 42.39 -5.45 -36.80
C PRO A 1110 40.92 -5.58 -36.40
N GLN A 1111 40.68 -5.81 -35.10
CA GLN A 1111 39.32 -5.74 -34.59
C GLN A 1111 38.75 -4.35 -34.88
N PRO A 1112 37.45 -4.25 -35.18
CA PRO A 1112 36.81 -2.96 -35.43
C PRO A 1112 37.15 -2.01 -34.28
N HIS A 1113 37.83 -0.90 -34.60
CA HIS A 1113 38.06 0.15 -33.64
C HIS A 1113 36.70 0.77 -33.28
N GLY A 1114 36.51 1.21 -32.04
CA GLY A 1114 35.40 2.10 -31.72
C GLY A 1114 35.40 3.35 -32.60
N PRO A 1115 34.36 4.20 -32.55
CA PRO A 1115 34.33 5.47 -33.26
C PRO A 1115 35.63 6.18 -32.97
N VAL A 1116 36.25 6.52 -34.09
CA VAL A 1116 37.55 7.15 -34.16
C VAL A 1116 37.42 8.46 -33.37
N THR A 1117 37.86 8.44 -32.11
CA THR A 1117 38.12 9.65 -31.32
C THR A 1117 39.54 10.16 -31.57
N SER A 1118 40.28 9.55 -32.52
CA SER A 1118 41.46 10.24 -33.05
C SER A 1118 40.97 11.43 -33.87
N ILE A 1119 41.26 12.61 -33.34
CA ILE A 1119 41.36 13.81 -34.15
C ILE A 1119 42.49 13.51 -35.14
N ASP A 1120 42.17 12.94 -36.29
CA ASP A 1120 43.08 13.05 -37.43
C ASP A 1120 43.17 14.56 -37.70
N PRO A 1121 44.37 15.16 -37.62
CA PRO A 1121 44.50 16.59 -37.83
C PRO A 1121 44.01 16.89 -39.25
N LEU A 1122 42.91 17.64 -39.34
CA LEU A 1122 42.38 18.20 -40.58
C LEU A 1122 43.56 18.71 -41.39
N THR A 1123 43.85 18.09 -42.54
CA THR A 1123 45.01 18.53 -43.31
C THR A 1123 44.70 19.92 -43.87
N LEU A 1124 45.72 20.77 -43.98
CA LEU A 1124 45.56 22.13 -44.54
C LEU A 1124 44.90 22.10 -45.93
N GLN A 1125 45.01 20.97 -46.64
CA GLN A 1125 44.44 20.73 -47.96
C GLN A 1125 42.94 20.40 -47.90
N ASP A 1126 42.47 19.69 -46.87
CA ASP A 1126 41.03 19.44 -46.60
C ASP A 1126 40.30 20.73 -46.24
N TYR A 1127 40.99 21.67 -45.58
CA TYR A 1127 40.45 22.99 -45.24
C TYR A 1127 40.46 23.96 -46.44
N LEU A 1128 41.51 23.94 -47.26
CA LEU A 1128 41.68 24.87 -48.40
C LEU A 1128 41.01 24.40 -49.69
N GLY A 1129 40.64 23.12 -49.82
CA GLY A 1129 39.96 22.57 -51.00
C GLY A 1129 38.52 23.09 -51.21
N LYS A 1130 37.99 23.88 -50.26
CA LYS A 1130 36.59 24.36 -50.27
C LYS A 1130 36.35 25.75 -50.86
N GLN A 1131 37.37 26.47 -51.33
CA GLN A 1131 37.15 27.72 -52.06
C GLN A 1131 37.96 27.75 -53.35
N ASP A 1132 37.27 27.95 -54.48
CA ASP A 1132 37.83 28.49 -55.72
C ASP A 1132 38.39 29.91 -55.46
N ALA A 1133 39.48 29.99 -54.71
CA ALA A 1133 40.23 31.21 -54.44
C ALA A 1133 41.64 31.03 -55.01
N GLU A 1134 41.85 31.64 -56.18
CA GLU A 1134 43.18 31.91 -56.69
C GLU A 1134 44.05 32.55 -55.61
N LEU A 1135 45.21 31.96 -55.32
CA LEU A 1135 46.44 32.71 -54.98
C LEU A 1135 46.39 33.77 -53.84
N SER A 1136 45.51 33.69 -52.85
CA SER A 1136 45.60 34.52 -51.63
C SER A 1136 46.03 33.69 -50.43
N ASP A 1137 47.22 33.77 -49.86
CA ASP A 1137 48.45 34.49 -50.21
C ASP A 1137 49.59 33.52 -49.90
N LEU A 1138 50.53 33.32 -50.83
CA LEU A 1138 51.73 32.49 -50.61
C LEU A 1138 52.48 32.94 -49.33
N GLN A 1139 52.36 34.22 -49.00
CA GLN A 1139 52.88 34.87 -47.80
C GLN A 1139 52.20 34.41 -46.50
N GLN A 1140 50.89 34.10 -46.50
CA GLN A 1140 50.20 33.54 -45.33
C GLN A 1140 50.67 32.10 -45.04
N ARG A 1141 50.88 31.30 -46.09
CA ARG A 1141 51.40 29.93 -45.98
C ARG A 1141 52.83 29.92 -45.44
N GLU A 1142 53.72 30.72 -46.03
CA GLU A 1142 55.10 30.85 -45.56
C GLU A 1142 55.18 31.36 -44.12
N ALA A 1143 54.35 32.34 -43.74
CA ALA A 1143 54.33 32.86 -42.38
C ALA A 1143 53.86 31.80 -41.36
N LEU A 1144 52.83 31.01 -41.69
CA LEU A 1144 52.31 29.97 -40.79
C LEU A 1144 53.27 28.78 -40.67
N ASP A 1145 53.89 28.34 -41.77
CA ASP A 1145 54.89 27.26 -41.74
C ASP A 1145 56.15 27.67 -40.97
N THR A 1146 56.58 28.92 -41.13
CA THR A 1146 57.70 29.48 -40.36
C THR A 1146 57.38 29.52 -38.87
N LEU A 1147 56.17 29.97 -38.50
CA LEU A 1147 55.72 30.03 -37.11
C LEU A 1147 55.64 28.63 -36.49
N ARG A 1148 55.04 27.66 -37.19
CA ARG A 1148 54.92 26.27 -36.74
C ARG A 1148 56.28 25.61 -36.54
N ASN A 1149 57.18 25.73 -37.52
CA ASN A 1149 58.51 25.14 -37.43
C ASN A 1149 59.30 25.71 -36.24
N LEU A 1150 59.18 27.01 -35.97
CA LEU A 1150 59.82 27.62 -34.80
C LEU A 1150 59.21 27.09 -33.49
N VAL A 1151 57.88 27.05 -33.36
CA VAL A 1151 57.19 26.54 -32.16
C VAL A 1151 57.55 25.07 -31.89
N ASP A 1152 57.53 24.23 -32.91
CA ASP A 1152 57.78 22.79 -32.77
C ASP A 1152 59.25 22.46 -32.46
N THR A 1153 60.18 23.35 -32.82
CA THR A 1153 61.64 23.17 -32.59
C THR A 1153 62.18 23.97 -31.41
N LEU A 1154 61.32 24.70 -30.69
CA LEU A 1154 61.75 25.56 -29.58
C LEU A 1154 62.13 24.72 -28.33
N PRO A 1155 63.34 24.88 -27.77
CA PRO A 1155 63.72 24.22 -26.53
C PRO A 1155 63.03 24.87 -25.32
N THR A 1156 62.94 24.15 -24.20
CA THR A 1156 62.27 24.59 -22.96
C THR A 1156 62.81 25.90 -22.37
N THR A 1157 64.04 26.30 -22.70
CA THR A 1157 64.62 27.62 -22.39
C THR A 1157 65.24 28.22 -23.66
N PRO A 1158 64.50 29.02 -24.45
CA PRO A 1158 65.00 29.56 -25.70
C PRO A 1158 66.00 30.69 -25.48
N SER A 1159 67.02 30.75 -26.35
CA SER A 1159 67.99 31.85 -26.36
C SER A 1159 67.35 33.19 -26.78
N PRO A 1160 67.95 34.34 -26.44
CA PRO A 1160 67.42 35.66 -26.83
C PRO A 1160 67.17 35.80 -28.34
N ASP A 1161 68.03 35.20 -29.17
CA ASP A 1161 67.89 35.22 -30.64
C ASP A 1161 66.68 34.40 -31.12
N GLN A 1162 66.42 33.25 -30.49
CA GLN A 1162 65.26 32.39 -30.81
C GLN A 1162 63.94 33.03 -30.37
N LYS A 1163 63.92 33.71 -29.21
CA LYS A 1163 62.76 34.49 -28.77
C LYS A 1163 62.44 35.61 -29.77
N THR A 1164 63.47 36.33 -30.21
CA THR A 1164 63.34 37.41 -31.19
C THR A 1164 62.83 36.89 -32.53
N ALA A 1165 63.32 35.72 -32.99
CA ALA A 1165 62.85 35.08 -34.22
C ALA A 1165 61.39 34.63 -34.14
N LEU A 1166 60.97 34.05 -33.01
CA LEU A 1166 59.58 33.63 -32.78
C LEU A 1166 58.64 34.84 -32.68
N GLU A 1167 59.06 35.91 -32.00
CA GLU A 1167 58.31 37.17 -31.96
C GLU A 1167 58.15 37.79 -33.36
N GLN A 1168 59.21 37.79 -34.17
CA GLN A 1168 59.18 38.33 -35.52
C GLN A 1168 58.26 37.49 -36.43
N ALA A 1169 58.31 36.16 -36.33
CA ALA A 1169 57.42 35.26 -37.05
C ALA A 1169 55.95 35.45 -36.63
N LEU A 1170 55.68 35.65 -35.33
CA LEU A 1170 54.35 35.93 -34.81
C LEU A 1170 53.81 37.26 -35.34
N ARG A 1171 54.62 38.31 -35.33
CA ARG A 1171 54.25 39.62 -35.91
C ARG A 1171 53.96 39.51 -37.41
N GLN A 1172 54.76 38.72 -38.13
CA GLN A 1172 54.57 38.51 -39.56
C GLN A 1172 53.29 37.73 -39.85
N ALA A 1173 52.97 36.70 -39.06
CA ALA A 1173 51.72 35.93 -39.17
C ALA A 1173 50.48 36.80 -38.91
N LEU A 1174 50.51 37.65 -37.87
CA LEU A 1174 49.44 38.59 -37.56
C LEU A 1174 49.28 39.67 -38.65
N ALA A 1175 50.39 40.16 -39.22
CA ALA A 1175 50.37 41.19 -40.27
C ALA A 1175 49.74 40.71 -41.57
N VAL A 1176 49.83 39.41 -41.87
CA VAL A 1176 49.17 38.79 -43.03
C VAL A 1176 47.76 38.28 -42.69
N GLY A 1177 47.21 38.64 -41.52
CA GLY A 1177 45.80 38.42 -41.16
C GLY A 1177 45.48 37.08 -40.47
N ILE A 1178 46.49 36.29 -40.13
CA ILE A 1178 46.28 35.02 -39.39
C ILE A 1178 45.85 35.38 -37.96
N GLY A 1179 44.71 34.87 -37.48
CA GLY A 1179 44.22 35.06 -36.10
C GLY A 1179 43.28 36.25 -35.86
N GLY A 1180 42.78 36.93 -36.90
CA GLY A 1180 41.75 37.98 -36.76
C GLY A 1180 40.34 37.44 -36.40
N PRO A 1181 39.43 38.30 -35.90
CA PRO A 1181 38.06 37.91 -35.57
C PRO A 1181 37.31 37.50 -36.84
N GLY A 1182 37.11 36.19 -37.02
CA GLY A 1182 36.48 35.59 -38.21
C GLY A 1182 37.18 34.34 -38.76
N HIS A 1183 38.44 34.07 -38.38
CA HIS A 1183 39.12 32.81 -38.74
C HIS A 1183 38.86 31.71 -37.70
N ARG A 1184 38.37 30.53 -38.10
CA ARG A 1184 38.14 29.39 -37.19
C ARG A 1184 39.33 28.42 -37.14
N LEU A 1185 39.73 28.12 -35.90
CA LEU A 1185 40.51 27.03 -35.28
C LEU A 1185 42.04 26.88 -35.56
N PRO A 1186 42.58 26.41 -36.70
CA PRO A 1186 44.02 26.02 -36.74
C PRO A 1186 45.02 27.19 -36.67
N GLY A 1187 44.72 28.32 -37.32
CA GLY A 1187 45.62 29.49 -37.34
C GLY A 1187 45.64 30.27 -36.03
N ALA A 1188 44.49 30.35 -35.34
CA ALA A 1188 44.38 30.95 -34.02
C ALA A 1188 45.11 30.11 -32.97
N GLU A 1189 44.95 28.78 -33.01
CA GLU A 1189 45.63 27.86 -32.09
C GLU A 1189 47.15 27.93 -32.23
N MET A 1190 47.68 28.01 -33.46
CA MET A 1190 49.12 28.17 -33.67
C MET A 1190 49.65 29.51 -33.13
N ILE A 1191 48.87 30.58 -33.26
CA ILE A 1191 49.18 31.89 -32.64
C ILE A 1191 49.21 31.78 -31.12
N PHE A 1192 48.23 31.08 -30.51
CA PHE A 1192 48.22 30.87 -29.08
C PHE A 1192 49.40 30.04 -28.58
N ARG A 1193 49.77 28.96 -29.29
CA ARG A 1193 50.94 28.15 -28.92
C ARG A 1193 52.25 28.95 -29.04
N ALA A 1194 52.38 29.81 -30.05
CA ALA A 1194 53.51 30.72 -30.19
C ALA A 1194 53.57 31.77 -29.06
N ILE A 1195 52.41 32.34 -28.69
CA ILE A 1195 52.27 33.26 -27.56
C ILE A 1195 52.64 32.57 -26.24
N GLU A 1196 52.11 31.37 -26.00
CA GLU A 1196 52.38 30.57 -24.81
C GLU A 1196 53.88 30.26 -24.70
N ALA A 1197 54.52 29.85 -25.80
CA ALA A 1197 55.95 29.59 -25.84
C ALA A 1197 56.79 30.85 -25.52
N LEU A 1198 56.39 32.05 -25.99
CA LEU A 1198 57.04 33.32 -25.65
C LEU A 1198 56.87 33.68 -24.17
N VAL A 1199 55.64 33.62 -23.65
CA VAL A 1199 55.32 33.96 -22.25
C VAL A 1199 55.99 33.01 -21.27
N ARG A 1200 56.00 31.71 -21.58
CA ARG A 1200 56.60 30.68 -20.72
C ARG A 1200 58.12 30.80 -20.65
N ALA A 1201 58.74 31.33 -21.70
CA ALA A 1201 60.18 31.55 -21.75
C ALA A 1201 60.64 32.78 -20.96
N GLU A 1202 59.87 33.86 -20.98
CA GLU A 1202 60.01 35.05 -20.11
C GLU A 1202 58.76 35.95 -20.28
N PRO A 1203 58.02 36.25 -19.21
CA PRO A 1203 56.81 37.04 -19.32
C PRO A 1203 57.15 38.48 -19.77
N PRO A 1204 56.45 39.04 -20.77
CA PRO A 1204 56.74 40.38 -21.26
C PRO A 1204 56.43 41.43 -20.19
N GLU A 1205 57.24 42.49 -20.10
CA GLU A 1205 56.93 43.62 -19.20
C GLU A 1205 55.57 44.25 -19.59
N PRO A 1206 54.74 44.67 -18.61
CA PRO A 1206 53.36 45.11 -18.84
C PRO A 1206 53.18 46.23 -19.90
N ASP A 1207 54.21 47.05 -20.11
CA ASP A 1207 54.20 48.17 -21.08
C ASP A 1207 55.00 47.92 -22.36
N SER A 1208 55.57 46.72 -22.53
CA SER A 1208 56.35 46.35 -23.72
C SER A 1208 55.50 46.28 -25.00
N ASP A 1209 56.13 46.49 -26.15
CA ASP A 1209 55.47 46.39 -27.47
C ASP A 1209 54.99 44.97 -27.78
N LEU A 1210 55.49 43.95 -27.06
CA LEU A 1210 55.03 42.58 -27.14
C LEU A 1210 53.78 42.35 -26.28
N ALA A 1211 53.73 42.89 -25.06
CA ALA A 1211 52.54 42.82 -24.20
C ALA A 1211 51.32 43.51 -24.86
N LYS A 1212 51.53 44.67 -25.48
CA LYS A 1212 50.49 45.40 -26.23
C LYS A 1212 49.93 44.64 -27.43
N LEU A 1213 50.72 43.72 -28.01
CA LEU A 1213 50.31 42.86 -29.11
C LEU A 1213 49.53 41.62 -28.62
N ILE A 1214 50.00 41.00 -27.53
CA ILE A 1214 49.51 39.71 -27.04
C ILE A 1214 48.22 39.83 -26.22
N VAL A 1215 48.12 40.85 -25.35
CA VAL A 1215 47.00 40.99 -24.40
C VAL A 1215 45.62 41.08 -25.09
N PRO A 1216 45.42 41.86 -26.17
CA PRO A 1216 44.13 41.90 -26.87
C PRO A 1216 43.73 40.56 -27.49
N LEU A 1217 44.69 39.77 -27.97
CA LEU A 1217 44.45 38.47 -28.59
C LEU A 1217 44.01 37.43 -27.55
N LEU A 1218 44.64 37.44 -26.36
CA LEU A 1218 44.23 36.59 -25.23
C LEU A 1218 42.84 36.97 -24.71
N LEU A 1219 42.55 38.27 -24.56
CA LEU A 1219 41.23 38.75 -24.14
C LEU A 1219 40.13 38.41 -25.15
N SER A 1220 40.43 38.48 -26.46
CA SER A 1220 39.48 38.08 -27.50
C SER A 1220 39.17 36.57 -27.49
N ALA A 1221 40.08 35.72 -27.01
CA ALA A 1221 39.84 34.29 -26.88
C ALA A 1221 39.12 33.87 -25.59
N ALA A 1222 39.12 34.73 -24.56
CA ALA A 1222 38.45 34.45 -23.29
C ALA A 1222 36.92 34.56 -23.33
N GLY A 1223 36.34 35.07 -24.42
CA GLY A 1223 34.89 35.20 -24.62
C GLY A 1223 34.22 36.29 -23.76
N PRO A 1224 32.98 36.71 -24.07
CA PRO A 1224 32.29 37.80 -23.36
C PRO A 1224 31.74 37.44 -21.97
N ASP A 1225 31.81 36.18 -21.52
CA ASP A 1225 31.20 35.72 -20.26
C ASP A 1225 32.11 35.80 -19.03
N ASN A 1226 33.31 36.39 -19.15
CA ASN A 1226 34.18 36.66 -18.01
C ASN A 1226 34.24 38.17 -17.75
N GLU A 1227 33.22 38.71 -17.09
CA GLU A 1227 33.41 39.92 -16.29
C GLU A 1227 34.42 39.62 -15.18
N PRO A 1228 35.40 40.50 -14.91
CA PRO A 1228 36.35 40.29 -13.84
C PRO A 1228 35.65 40.43 -12.48
N ASP A 1229 35.57 39.33 -11.73
CA ASP A 1229 35.38 39.39 -10.27
C ASP A 1229 36.44 40.31 -9.66
N GLU A 1230 36.06 41.08 -8.63
CA GLU A 1230 36.83 42.14 -7.96
C GLU A 1230 38.15 41.70 -7.27
N GLU A 1231 38.74 40.56 -7.62
CA GLU A 1231 40.10 40.16 -7.20
C GLU A 1231 41.05 40.08 -8.41
N GLY A 1232 41.95 41.06 -8.50
CA GLY A 1232 42.81 41.33 -9.66
C GLY A 1232 43.74 40.19 -10.13
N PRO A 1233 44.35 40.33 -11.32
CA PRO A 1233 45.02 39.23 -12.00
C PRO A 1233 46.37 38.89 -11.35
N LYS A 1234 46.44 37.71 -10.74
CA LYS A 1234 47.67 36.94 -10.54
C LYS A 1234 47.44 35.50 -11.00
N SER A 1235 47.36 35.30 -12.30
CA SER A 1235 47.69 34.02 -12.94
C SER A 1235 48.22 34.29 -14.33
#